data_AF-A0A2G6FH26-F1
#
_entry.id   AF-A0A2G6FH26-F1
#
_cell.length_a   1.000
_cell.length_b   1.000
_cell.length_c   1.000
_cell.angle_alpha   90.00
_cell.angle_beta   90.00
_cell.angle_gamma   90.00
#
_symmetry.space_group_name_H-M   'P 1'
#
loop_
_entity.id
_entity.type
_entity.pdbx_description
1 polymer ?
#
loop_
_entity_poly.entity_id
_entity_poly.type
_entity_poly.pdbx_seq_one_letter_code
_entity_poly.pdbx_strand_id
1 'polypeptide(L)'
;MDAALPRAAAVITISSALIIGLSAAAGNAAGHGTLQRFLAENRKKNQTKIYYGSGGPWIPPCTGGRNGFGRLEHGRKDGVPATGRTSRAFAADSAFHHENGADRRGRSLMLSPLDQAEYAGSDLSGAPDDPDAVPAIAIVFGHAGTAAGTAAQTEKSSGASGADKDGRYAVAAVRVDAGGGKTVFSSLIRYTGITAREYHRSGVSDAEAAGAPCAKDVGRSLRKFIGRNAWLFVLDDDRPAESLAEFCGRGRFIDLSFAALFFLPGLKGPTVRNIREYLNQAPELTTSLPAEKGAETGLDLLQYLAGHVLNTSFTGYAPVLRHYLEQSHTFFGNSLLYLQRHFSSFFPGGLFDAAGFDSLGGGGTTDNWRAFLPRAVRLKPVAESEEPCRRVAPGHLTALYQALASHCLDFRVRPEQLAYARHVAEALNEESVLTIEAGTGTGKTQGYLMPVLEFLHRNPARRVVVSTYTKNLQDQIFHTELVRAREALPHFRDIPAALLKGKSSYICAEKLDAAWDERLDGVSIMSWLYALVRVFSFREAAGEPPDEVILRRLDKRGELTRLLRDVCAGTGCTPGHSRCPAQIVTAEALGARLVVTNHHKLALLDRDQVLSGVFRHYIIDEANHFEAAVRNAFAREAGSREIRESISYIESAARRVGIRAGKAGDSKAGAAMALTGEAISAFRRRSRELGEALATLFPDKDRGATHVLTPEILSRPGEGGAAAGEILTGRVTALHDAARRIHELFSFLREKNAMDRIRLPERSLRRLTAALDEVNEFRETLLAIRQNLDRENTITACRLFARHWSLMSQWVEVGGLIREEIYRRKGTIVFTAATIRHNGRFEAFQRIAGMPVAGEETAHPGHPGGGEHGNGTEEKSFRFAEIPSPFDPSRMELVIPPQAVNARYANKERWLETVTSAIPELIRQNRGRTLVLFASYQDMKLIAERTGPIIEADRFPLFIQQPGAPTTALCDEFRSIRESVLFGVDTFWYGIDFKGETLTQVIITRVPYPPPRDPVQAARKKILPAREFWQRYYYDADIKMRQGIGRLIRSDTDYGRVVILDNRWRA
;
A
#
# COMPACT_ATOMS: atom_id res chain seq x y z
N MET A 1 13.20 34.12 -31.97
CA MET A 1 14.16 33.19 -32.60
C MET A 1 15.00 32.61 -31.48
N ASP A 2 14.78 31.30 -31.27
CA ASP A 2 15.55 30.27 -30.56
C ASP A 2 16.05 30.59 -29.13
N ALA A 3 15.40 30.22 -28.01
CA ALA A 3 14.60 29.05 -27.58
C ALA A 3 15.40 27.82 -27.10
N ALA A 4 15.08 27.44 -25.85
CA ALA A 4 15.09 26.11 -25.24
C ALA A 4 16.40 25.52 -24.66
N LEU A 5 16.54 25.69 -23.33
CA LEU A 5 17.32 24.85 -22.42
C LEU A 5 16.43 24.53 -21.21
N PRO A 6 16.11 23.27 -20.88
CA PRO A 6 15.40 22.96 -19.64
C PRO A 6 16.40 22.94 -18.46
N ARG A 7 16.17 23.86 -17.52
CA ARG A 7 16.72 23.87 -16.16
C ARG A 7 15.96 22.85 -15.31
N ALA A 8 16.50 21.64 -15.18
CA ALA A 8 16.10 20.65 -14.19
C ALA A 8 17.37 20.04 -13.60
N ALA A 9 18.02 20.79 -12.70
CA ALA A 9 19.17 20.34 -11.92
C ALA A 9 19.35 21.28 -10.72
N ALA A 10 18.49 21.12 -9.71
CA ALA A 10 18.74 21.57 -8.33
C ALA A 10 17.67 20.96 -7.40
N VAL A 11 17.65 19.63 -7.29
CA VAL A 11 17.01 18.93 -6.16
C VAL A 11 18.15 18.35 -5.34
N ILE A 12 18.78 19.22 -4.55
CA ILE A 12 19.53 18.82 -3.36
C ILE A 12 18.68 19.30 -2.20
N THR A 13 18.20 18.35 -1.40
CA THR A 13 17.58 18.62 -0.11
C THR A 13 18.60 19.33 0.78
N ILE A 14 18.50 20.66 0.85
CA ILE A 14 19.21 21.44 1.86
C ILE A 14 18.56 21.10 3.20
N SER A 15 19.23 20.22 3.95
CA SER A 15 18.97 20.06 5.37
C SER A 15 19.43 21.32 6.09
N SER A 16 18.48 22.15 6.53
CA SER A 16 18.73 23.26 7.44
C SER A 16 19.09 22.73 8.83
N ALA A 17 20.36 22.31 9.02
CA ALA A 17 21.06 22.24 10.30
C ALA A 17 22.54 21.86 10.10
N LEU A 18 23.35 22.68 9.40
CA LEU A 18 24.81 22.59 9.51
C LEU A 18 25.49 23.89 9.05
N ILE A 19 25.29 24.99 9.78
CA ILE A 19 26.17 26.16 9.74
C ILE A 19 26.46 26.55 11.19
N ILE A 20 27.56 26.02 11.72
CA ILE A 20 28.53 26.60 12.67
C ILE A 20 29.43 25.43 13.10
N GLY A 21 30.70 25.48 12.68
CA GLY A 21 31.75 24.59 13.17
C GLY A 21 32.29 23.60 12.14
N LEU A 22 33.01 24.09 11.13
CA LEU A 22 34.15 23.41 10.50
C LEU A 22 34.86 24.42 9.57
N SER A 23 35.69 25.26 10.17
CA SER A 23 36.83 25.85 9.47
C SER A 23 38.05 25.04 9.91
N ALA A 24 38.97 24.79 8.97
CA ALA A 24 40.19 23.99 9.05
C ALA A 24 40.05 22.49 8.70
N ALA A 25 39.94 22.20 7.39
CA ALA A 25 40.80 21.25 6.65
C ALA A 25 40.22 21.06 5.23
N ALA A 26 40.45 22.03 4.34
CA ALA A 26 40.15 21.91 2.91
C ALA A 26 41.47 21.73 2.15
N GLY A 27 41.56 20.63 1.40
CA GLY A 27 42.66 20.33 0.49
C GLY A 27 42.28 19.21 -0.48
N ASN A 28 41.36 19.49 -1.40
CA ASN A 28 41.44 19.16 -2.84
C ASN A 28 40.06 19.26 -3.52
N ALA A 29 39.99 20.12 -4.53
CA ALA A 29 38.86 20.31 -5.41
C ALA A 29 39.05 19.48 -6.69
N ALA A 30 38.37 18.33 -6.79
CA ALA A 30 38.22 17.56 -8.03
C ALA A 30 36.95 16.70 -7.93
N GLY A 31 35.78 17.27 -8.24
CA GLY A 31 34.52 16.51 -8.15
C GLY A 31 33.30 17.13 -8.84
N HIS A 32 33.32 18.43 -9.15
CA HIS A 32 32.16 19.10 -9.73
C HIS A 32 32.05 19.02 -11.27
N GLY A 33 33.10 18.62 -11.99
CA GLY A 33 33.12 18.59 -13.46
C GLY A 33 32.53 17.32 -14.10
N THR A 34 32.40 16.22 -13.36
CA THR A 34 32.12 14.89 -13.93
C THR A 34 30.63 14.63 -14.15
N LEU A 35 29.76 15.19 -13.31
CA LEU A 35 28.30 15.02 -13.39
C LEU A 35 27.70 15.72 -14.62
N GLN A 36 28.20 16.90 -14.99
CA GLN A 36 27.75 17.60 -16.20
C GLN A 36 28.17 16.89 -17.49
N ARG A 37 29.31 16.17 -17.47
CA ARG A 37 29.78 15.39 -18.63
C ARG A 37 28.91 14.15 -18.87
N PHE A 38 28.54 13.44 -17.80
CA PHE A 38 27.63 12.27 -17.87
C PHE A 38 26.22 12.64 -18.38
N LEU A 39 25.69 13.79 -17.95
CA LEU A 39 24.38 14.28 -18.41
C LEU A 39 24.41 14.83 -19.85
N ALA A 40 25.56 15.35 -20.30
CA ALA A 40 25.73 15.86 -21.67
C ALA A 40 25.89 14.74 -22.71
N GLU A 41 26.55 13.63 -22.38
CA GLU A 41 26.74 12.50 -23.29
C GLU A 41 25.44 11.71 -23.53
N ASN A 42 24.56 11.61 -22.53
CA ASN A 42 23.25 10.99 -22.68
C ASN A 42 22.25 11.83 -23.51
N ARG A 43 22.42 13.17 -23.58
CA ARG A 43 21.59 14.03 -24.46
C ARG A 43 21.91 13.87 -25.94
N LYS A 44 23.13 13.47 -26.32
CA LYS A 44 23.52 13.33 -27.74
C LYS A 44 22.98 12.07 -28.42
N LYS A 45 22.50 11.06 -27.67
CA LYS A 45 22.04 9.78 -28.23
C LYS A 45 20.54 9.71 -28.59
N ASN A 46 19.75 10.74 -28.31
CA ASN A 46 18.28 10.72 -28.45
C ASN A 46 17.68 11.75 -29.45
N GLN A 47 18.39 12.10 -30.53
CA GLN A 47 17.79 12.90 -31.61
C GLN A 47 17.17 12.00 -32.70
N THR A 48 15.89 11.67 -32.54
CA THR A 48 15.04 11.17 -33.65
C THR A 48 14.12 12.31 -34.09
N LYS A 49 14.21 12.70 -35.37
CA LYS A 49 13.47 13.80 -36.00
C LYS A 49 11.96 13.55 -35.97
N ILE A 50 11.20 14.45 -35.34
CA ILE A 50 9.73 14.54 -35.45
C ILE A 50 9.42 15.68 -36.42
N TYR A 51 8.80 15.36 -37.56
CA TYR A 51 8.24 16.36 -38.49
C TYR A 51 6.87 16.82 -37.97
N TYR A 52 6.69 18.12 -37.74
CA TYR A 52 5.37 18.74 -37.58
C TYR A 52 4.91 19.30 -38.93
N GLY A 53 3.80 18.76 -39.46
CA GLY A 53 3.09 19.27 -40.63
C GLY A 53 1.74 19.86 -40.22
N SER A 54 1.52 21.11 -40.62
CA SER A 54 0.38 21.98 -40.30
C SER A 54 -0.77 21.89 -41.31
N GLY A 55 -2.03 21.82 -40.83
CA GLY A 55 -3.19 22.62 -41.29
C GLY A 55 -3.99 22.29 -42.57
N GLY A 56 -5.12 21.57 -42.41
CA GLY A 56 -6.47 21.75 -43.05
C GLY A 56 -6.70 21.53 -44.57
N PRO A 57 -7.96 21.52 -45.10
CA PRO A 57 -9.29 21.13 -44.56
C PRO A 57 -10.17 20.23 -45.51
N TRP A 58 -11.16 19.52 -44.92
CA TRP A 58 -12.55 19.15 -45.34
C TRP A 58 -13.00 18.81 -46.82
N ILE A 59 -13.70 17.64 -46.96
CA ILE A 59 -14.93 17.26 -47.75
C ILE A 59 -14.83 15.96 -48.65
N PRO A 60 -15.88 15.07 -48.68
CA PRO A 60 -15.93 13.74 -49.34
C PRO A 60 -16.75 13.81 -50.68
N PRO A 61 -17.42 12.77 -51.24
CA PRO A 61 -17.41 11.29 -51.13
C PRO A 61 -17.25 10.59 -52.52
N CYS A 62 -17.29 9.24 -52.59
CA CYS A 62 -18.12 8.45 -53.54
C CYS A 62 -17.65 6.99 -53.83
N THR A 63 -18.63 6.09 -53.67
CA THR A 63 -19.05 4.98 -54.56
C THR A 63 -18.23 3.69 -54.76
N GLY A 64 -18.97 2.58 -54.60
CA GLY A 64 -18.86 1.35 -55.40
C GLY A 64 -18.00 0.24 -54.77
N GLY A 65 -18.40 -1.03 -54.68
CA GLY A 65 -19.59 -1.72 -55.16
C GLY A 65 -19.37 -3.24 -55.09
N ARG A 66 -20.46 -3.95 -54.77
CA ARG A 66 -20.93 -5.25 -55.30
C ARG A 66 -20.12 -6.56 -55.15
N ASN A 67 -20.89 -7.54 -54.66
CA ASN A 67 -21.03 -8.94 -55.07
C ASN A 67 -19.91 -9.92 -54.69
N GLY A 68 -20.18 -11.16 -54.24
CA GLY A 68 -21.43 -11.90 -54.04
C GLY A 68 -21.15 -13.40 -53.83
N PHE A 69 -22.19 -14.14 -53.41
CA PHE A 69 -22.39 -15.61 -53.48
C PHE A 69 -21.40 -16.52 -52.69
N GLY A 70 -21.81 -17.61 -52.04
CA GLY A 70 -23.09 -18.33 -52.04
C GLY A 70 -23.14 -19.48 -51.01
N ARG A 71 -24.35 -20.06 -50.95
CA ARG A 71 -24.90 -21.13 -50.10
C ARG A 71 -24.11 -22.43 -49.98
N LEU A 72 -24.39 -23.20 -48.91
CA LEU A 72 -24.99 -24.57 -48.89
C LEU A 72 -24.93 -25.07 -47.42
N GLU A 73 -26.01 -25.06 -46.64
CA GLU A 73 -27.10 -26.05 -46.47
C GLU A 73 -26.76 -27.50 -46.07
N HIS A 74 -27.38 -27.89 -44.94
CA HIS A 74 -27.99 -29.18 -44.57
C HIS A 74 -27.19 -30.26 -43.82
N GLY A 75 -27.81 -30.73 -42.71
CA GLY A 75 -27.49 -32.00 -42.05
C GLY A 75 -28.03 -32.17 -40.62
N ARG A 76 -29.34 -32.37 -40.46
CA ARG A 76 -30.00 -32.84 -39.22
C ARG A 76 -29.69 -34.31 -38.91
N LYS A 77 -29.78 -34.69 -37.62
CA LYS A 77 -30.55 -35.80 -36.98
C LYS A 77 -29.77 -36.38 -35.78
N ASP A 78 -30.25 -36.18 -34.56
CA ASP A 78 -31.18 -37.03 -33.76
C ASP A 78 -30.48 -38.16 -32.98
N GLY A 79 -30.67 -38.22 -31.66
CA GLY A 79 -30.30 -39.39 -30.84
C GLY A 79 -30.14 -39.12 -29.34
N VAL A 80 -31.16 -39.47 -28.56
CA VAL A 80 -31.30 -39.54 -27.08
C VAL A 80 -31.63 -41.03 -26.75
N PRO A 81 -31.60 -41.63 -25.52
CA PRO A 81 -31.22 -41.23 -24.13
C PRO A 81 -30.36 -42.26 -23.31
N ALA A 82 -30.17 -41.94 -21.99
CA ALA A 82 -30.08 -42.84 -20.81
C ALA A 82 -28.71 -43.53 -20.53
N THR A 83 -28.19 -43.77 -19.32
CA THR A 83 -28.59 -43.76 -17.89
C THR A 83 -27.31 -43.94 -17.04
N GLY A 84 -27.32 -43.65 -15.73
CA GLY A 84 -26.37 -44.29 -14.79
C GLY A 84 -25.87 -43.48 -13.59
N ARG A 85 -26.46 -43.72 -12.42
CA ARG A 85 -25.95 -43.33 -11.09
C ARG A 85 -24.59 -44.01 -10.81
N THR A 86 -23.72 -43.37 -10.02
CA THR A 86 -23.30 -43.87 -8.70
C THR A 86 -22.33 -42.91 -7.98
N SER A 87 -22.64 -42.71 -6.71
CA SER A 87 -21.87 -42.13 -5.62
C SER A 87 -20.59 -42.92 -5.30
N ARG A 88 -19.52 -42.23 -4.84
CA ARG A 88 -18.72 -42.67 -3.67
C ARG A 88 -17.80 -41.58 -3.13
N ALA A 89 -17.86 -41.46 -1.80
CA ALA A 89 -17.05 -40.66 -0.91
C ALA A 89 -15.61 -41.19 -0.81
N PHE A 90 -14.68 -40.33 -0.38
CA PHE A 90 -13.38 -40.76 0.16
C PHE A 90 -13.13 -40.14 1.54
N ALA A 91 -12.80 -41.04 2.45
CA ALA A 91 -12.58 -40.86 3.87
C ALA A 91 -11.27 -40.11 4.16
N ALA A 92 -11.29 -39.35 5.26
CA ALA A 92 -10.12 -38.81 5.91
C ALA A 92 -9.81 -39.69 7.13
N ASP A 93 -8.62 -40.29 7.15
CA ASP A 93 -8.11 -40.99 8.32
C ASP A 93 -7.19 -40.09 9.16
N SER A 94 -7.47 -40.17 10.46
CA SER A 94 -6.77 -39.55 11.58
C SER A 94 -5.76 -40.52 12.19
N ALA A 95 -4.56 -40.05 12.51
CA ALA A 95 -3.79 -40.39 13.72
C ALA A 95 -2.41 -39.73 13.64
N PHE A 96 -1.89 -39.21 14.75
CA PHE A 96 -0.61 -39.64 15.33
C PHE A 96 -0.31 -38.84 16.60
N HIS A 97 -0.18 -39.58 17.71
CA HIS A 97 0.38 -39.13 18.97
C HIS A 97 1.91 -39.35 18.99
N HIS A 98 2.57 -38.53 19.81
CA HIS A 98 3.94 -38.55 20.31
C HIS A 98 4.79 -39.82 20.13
N GLU A 99 6.04 -39.63 19.70
CA GLU A 99 7.21 -40.30 20.29
C GLU A 99 8.49 -39.48 20.09
N ASN A 100 9.29 -39.41 21.16
CA ASN A 100 10.65 -38.85 21.19
C ASN A 100 11.62 -39.84 20.55
N GLY A 101 12.51 -39.38 19.68
CA GLY A 101 13.61 -40.21 19.18
C GLY A 101 14.41 -39.47 18.13
N ALA A 102 15.73 -39.44 18.31
CA ALA A 102 16.66 -38.81 17.41
C ALA A 102 16.59 -39.42 16.00
N ASP A 103 16.28 -38.59 14.99
CA ASP A 103 16.69 -38.90 13.62
C ASP A 103 17.11 -37.61 12.88
N ARG A 104 18.43 -37.44 12.76
CA ARG A 104 19.05 -36.52 11.83
C ARG A 104 18.98 -37.18 10.45
N ARG A 105 17.92 -36.94 9.69
CA ARG A 105 17.91 -37.09 8.22
C ARG A 105 16.74 -36.31 7.61
N GLY A 106 17.09 -35.35 6.76
CA GLY A 106 16.18 -34.33 6.23
C GLY A 106 15.04 -34.90 5.39
N ARG A 107 13.85 -34.34 5.58
CA ARG A 107 12.77 -34.38 4.58
C ARG A 107 12.62 -33.00 3.96
N SER A 108 13.10 -32.92 2.73
CA SER A 108 12.90 -31.85 1.77
C SER A 108 11.41 -31.66 1.46
N LEU A 109 10.91 -30.46 1.69
CA LEU A 109 9.68 -29.95 1.10
C LEU A 109 10.13 -28.83 0.15
N MET A 110 9.84 -29.03 -1.14
CA MET A 110 10.31 -28.26 -2.30
C MET A 110 10.35 -26.74 -2.09
N LEU A 111 11.53 -26.13 -2.27
CA LEU A 111 11.74 -24.68 -2.24
C LEU A 111 12.58 -24.25 -3.45
N SER A 112 12.17 -23.14 -4.07
CA SER A 112 12.89 -22.43 -5.15
C SER A 112 14.18 -21.77 -4.60
N PRO A 113 15.10 -21.30 -5.48
CA PRO A 113 16.56 -21.33 -5.30
C PRO A 113 17.17 -20.28 -4.34
N LEU A 114 16.58 -20.10 -3.16
CA LEU A 114 17.23 -19.46 -2.01
C LEU A 114 17.79 -20.46 -1.00
N ASP A 115 17.43 -21.75 -1.08
CA ASP A 115 17.98 -22.80 -0.21
C ASP A 115 18.75 -23.84 -1.03
N GLN A 116 20.06 -23.62 -1.18
CA GLN A 116 21.03 -24.73 -1.22
C GLN A 116 22.16 -24.40 -0.25
N ALA A 117 21.83 -24.47 1.05
CA ALA A 117 22.81 -24.74 2.09
C ALA A 117 23.18 -26.23 2.05
N GLU A 118 23.85 -26.63 0.98
CA GLU A 118 24.61 -27.88 0.87
C GLU A 118 25.78 -27.60 -0.07
N TYR A 119 26.73 -26.78 0.38
CA TYR A 119 28.09 -26.69 -0.20
C TYR A 119 28.99 -25.91 0.77
N ALA A 120 29.08 -26.40 2.00
CA ALA A 120 30.34 -26.30 2.73
C ALA A 120 31.14 -27.55 2.32
N GLY A 121 32.01 -27.43 1.32
CA GLY A 121 33.03 -28.47 1.06
C GLY A 121 33.14 -29.09 -0.33
N SER A 122 32.50 -28.57 -1.37
CA SER A 122 32.89 -28.97 -2.74
C SER A 122 32.62 -27.86 -3.77
N ASP A 123 33.61 -27.60 -4.60
CA ASP A 123 33.44 -27.10 -5.95
C ASP A 123 32.45 -25.95 -6.24
N LEU A 124 33.03 -24.75 -6.18
CA LEU A 124 33.02 -23.80 -7.29
C LEU A 124 33.42 -24.47 -8.64
N SER A 125 32.86 -25.62 -9.09
CA SER A 125 33.24 -26.27 -10.37
C SER A 125 32.49 -25.73 -11.59
N GLY A 126 31.96 -24.52 -11.47
CA GLY A 126 31.87 -23.59 -12.58
C GLY A 126 32.97 -22.52 -12.52
N ALA A 127 34.07 -22.77 -11.80
CA ALA A 127 35.26 -21.96 -11.90
C ALA A 127 35.70 -21.96 -13.38
N PRO A 128 36.12 -20.80 -13.92
CA PRO A 128 36.93 -20.80 -15.12
C PRO A 128 38.11 -21.76 -14.89
N ASP A 129 38.70 -22.31 -15.96
CA ASP A 129 39.97 -23.05 -15.88
C ASP A 129 41.12 -22.21 -15.23
N ASP A 130 40.84 -20.94 -14.96
CA ASP A 130 41.65 -19.95 -14.26
C ASP A 130 40.89 -19.40 -13.02
N PRO A 131 41.39 -19.63 -11.78
CA PRO A 131 40.80 -19.09 -10.55
C PRO A 131 40.81 -17.55 -10.46
N ASP A 132 41.58 -16.86 -11.31
CA ASP A 132 41.65 -15.40 -11.38
C ASP A 132 40.76 -14.78 -12.48
N ALA A 133 40.10 -15.60 -13.32
CA ALA A 133 39.27 -15.08 -14.41
C ALA A 133 37.89 -14.60 -13.92
N VAL A 134 37.65 -13.29 -14.02
CA VAL A 134 36.36 -12.66 -13.72
C VAL A 134 35.28 -13.21 -14.68
N PRO A 135 34.22 -13.87 -14.20
CA PRO A 135 33.19 -14.45 -15.06
C PRO A 135 32.39 -13.36 -15.75
N ALA A 136 32.00 -13.57 -17.01
CA ALA A 136 31.06 -12.69 -17.70
C ALA A 136 29.71 -12.63 -16.97
N ILE A 137 28.95 -11.56 -17.14
CA ILE A 137 27.56 -11.49 -16.69
C ILE A 137 26.62 -11.53 -17.89
N ALA A 138 25.48 -12.18 -17.74
CA ALA A 138 24.41 -12.20 -18.73
C ALA A 138 23.09 -11.80 -18.06
N ILE A 139 22.43 -10.80 -18.61
CA ILE A 139 21.12 -10.33 -18.17
C ILE A 139 20.10 -10.75 -19.21
N VAL A 140 19.09 -11.49 -18.80
CA VAL A 140 18.04 -12.00 -19.68
C VAL A 140 16.71 -11.38 -19.29
N PHE A 141 15.98 -10.92 -20.30
CA PHE A 141 14.62 -10.43 -20.18
C PHE A 141 13.74 -11.14 -21.19
N GLY A 142 12.48 -11.40 -20.84
CA GLY A 142 11.55 -12.01 -21.77
C GLY A 142 10.12 -11.54 -21.55
N HIS A 143 9.41 -11.30 -22.65
CA HIS A 143 7.97 -11.07 -22.63
C HIS A 143 7.22 -12.39 -22.62
N ALA A 144 6.26 -12.50 -21.71
CA ALA A 144 5.41 -13.67 -21.56
C ALA A 144 3.94 -13.35 -21.84
N GLY A 145 3.23 -14.31 -22.44
CA GLY A 145 1.79 -14.22 -22.61
C GLY A 145 1.05 -14.35 -21.28
N THR A 146 -0.07 -13.64 -21.18
CA THR A 146 -0.96 -13.54 -20.01
C THR A 146 -1.86 -14.76 -19.81
N ALA A 147 -1.79 -15.76 -20.69
CA ALA A 147 -2.65 -16.95 -20.66
C ALA A 147 -2.37 -17.85 -19.44
N ALA A 148 -2.99 -17.52 -18.32
CA ALA A 148 -3.39 -18.42 -17.25
C ALA A 148 -4.93 -18.37 -17.17
N GLY A 149 -5.62 -19.06 -18.08
CA GLY A 149 -7.10 -18.99 -18.06
C GLY A 149 -7.91 -19.59 -19.21
N THR A 150 -7.34 -20.24 -20.22
CA THR A 150 -8.15 -20.98 -21.21
C THR A 150 -7.67 -22.41 -21.37
N ALA A 151 -8.56 -23.34 -21.05
CA ALA A 151 -8.47 -24.79 -21.22
C ALA A 151 -8.48 -25.21 -22.70
N ALA A 152 -7.73 -24.53 -23.56
CA ALA A 152 -7.66 -24.78 -25.00
C ALA A 152 -6.27 -25.25 -25.49
N GLN A 153 -5.40 -25.70 -24.57
CA GLN A 153 -4.15 -26.42 -24.91
C GLN A 153 -4.10 -27.84 -24.32
N THR A 154 -5.20 -28.38 -23.81
CA THR A 154 -5.24 -29.73 -23.24
C THR A 154 -5.55 -30.85 -24.23
N GLU A 155 -5.78 -30.58 -25.51
CA GLU A 155 -5.94 -31.66 -26.50
C GLU A 155 -5.07 -31.40 -27.73
N LYS A 156 -4.11 -32.33 -27.96
CA LYS A 156 -3.21 -32.49 -29.11
C LYS A 156 -1.81 -31.83 -29.05
N SER A 157 -0.99 -32.21 -28.07
CA SER A 157 0.43 -32.48 -28.34
C SER A 157 1.07 -33.31 -27.22
N SER A 158 1.06 -34.64 -27.34
CA SER A 158 1.75 -35.58 -26.44
C SER A 158 3.29 -35.58 -26.61
N GLY A 159 3.90 -34.45 -26.97
CA GLY A 159 5.34 -34.32 -27.22
C GLY A 159 5.98 -32.97 -26.88
N ALA A 160 5.25 -32.04 -26.25
CA ALA A 160 5.76 -30.70 -25.93
C ALA A 160 6.70 -30.74 -24.70
N SER A 161 7.94 -30.28 -24.89
CA SER A 161 8.93 -30.13 -23.81
C SER A 161 8.50 -29.02 -22.83
N GLY A 162 9.06 -28.99 -21.60
CA GLY A 162 8.75 -27.95 -20.61
C GLY A 162 8.94 -26.51 -21.12
N ALA A 163 9.83 -26.30 -22.10
CA ALA A 163 10.07 -24.98 -22.73
C ALA A 163 8.94 -24.50 -23.67
N ASP A 164 8.15 -25.40 -24.26
CA ASP A 164 7.02 -25.02 -25.12
C ASP A 164 5.78 -24.59 -24.29
N LYS A 165 5.76 -24.92 -22.99
CA LYS A 165 4.67 -24.55 -22.06
C LYS A 165 4.85 -23.18 -21.41
N ASP A 166 6.02 -22.55 -21.60
CA ASP A 166 6.36 -21.29 -20.94
C ASP A 166 5.64 -20.07 -21.53
N GLY A 167 4.98 -20.20 -22.70
CA GLY A 167 4.10 -19.18 -23.25
C GLY A 167 4.76 -17.82 -23.53
N ARG A 168 6.09 -17.78 -23.67
CA ARG A 168 6.86 -16.59 -24.01
C ARG A 168 6.88 -16.36 -25.51
N TYR A 169 6.89 -15.08 -25.91
CA TYR A 169 6.85 -14.69 -27.33
C TYR A 169 8.01 -13.77 -27.73
N ALA A 170 8.79 -13.24 -26.78
CA ALA A 170 10.04 -12.54 -27.06
C ALA A 170 11.05 -12.73 -25.92
N VAL A 171 12.34 -12.78 -26.26
CA VAL A 171 13.43 -12.85 -25.28
C VAL A 171 14.64 -12.08 -25.80
N ALA A 172 15.32 -11.38 -24.90
CA ALA A 172 16.59 -10.72 -25.18
C ALA A 172 17.58 -10.94 -24.04
N ALA A 173 18.86 -10.82 -24.36
CA ALA A 173 19.91 -10.91 -23.37
C ALA A 173 21.06 -9.94 -23.68
N VAL A 174 21.62 -9.35 -22.63
CA VAL A 174 22.86 -8.56 -22.71
C VAL A 174 23.94 -9.31 -21.96
N ARG A 175 25.07 -9.58 -22.62
CA ARG A 175 26.25 -10.17 -22.01
C ARG A 175 27.36 -9.14 -21.89
N VAL A 176 27.98 -9.05 -20.72
CA VAL A 176 29.11 -8.17 -20.43
C VAL A 176 30.30 -9.00 -19.95
N ASP A 177 31.42 -8.90 -20.64
CA ASP A 177 32.67 -9.58 -20.27
C ASP A 177 33.52 -8.70 -19.32
N ALA A 178 34.55 -9.28 -18.70
CA ALA A 178 35.39 -8.63 -17.68
C ALA A 178 36.22 -7.41 -18.13
N GLY A 179 36.21 -7.08 -19.43
CA GLY A 179 36.79 -5.86 -19.99
C GLY A 179 35.75 -4.80 -20.38
N GLY A 180 34.49 -4.97 -19.96
CA GLY A 180 33.36 -4.09 -20.30
C GLY A 180 32.80 -4.27 -21.71
N GLY A 181 33.28 -5.27 -22.47
CA GLY A 181 32.74 -5.62 -23.77
C GLY A 181 31.29 -6.06 -23.65
N LYS A 182 30.38 -5.42 -24.40
CA LYS A 182 28.93 -5.71 -24.36
C LYS A 182 28.49 -6.36 -25.66
N THR A 183 27.76 -7.47 -25.56
CA THR A 183 27.09 -8.14 -26.69
C THR A 183 25.62 -8.33 -26.39
N VAL A 184 24.77 -8.33 -27.43
CA VAL A 184 23.31 -8.40 -27.28
C VAL A 184 22.76 -9.54 -28.12
N PHE A 185 21.80 -10.27 -27.57
CA PHE A 185 20.98 -11.28 -28.22
C PHE A 185 19.52 -10.85 -28.14
N SER A 186 18.76 -11.07 -29.21
CA SER A 186 17.31 -10.90 -29.20
C SER A 186 16.66 -11.89 -30.17
N SER A 187 15.50 -12.40 -29.79
CA SER A 187 14.70 -13.28 -30.64
C SER A 187 13.23 -13.22 -30.23
N LEU A 188 12.36 -13.20 -31.23
CA LEU A 188 10.97 -13.60 -31.06
C LEU A 188 10.87 -15.12 -30.87
N ILE A 189 9.80 -15.57 -30.23
CA ILE A 189 9.48 -16.98 -30.01
C ILE A 189 8.09 -17.23 -30.58
N ARG A 190 7.93 -18.37 -31.27
CA ARG A 190 6.66 -18.74 -31.87
C ARG A 190 5.54 -18.73 -30.84
N TYR A 191 4.56 -17.86 -31.04
CA TYR A 191 3.40 -17.73 -30.18
C TYR A 191 2.20 -17.32 -31.04
N THR A 192 1.05 -17.93 -30.77
CA THR A 192 -0.19 -17.69 -31.51
C THR A 192 -1.23 -17.09 -30.59
N GLY A 193 -1.93 -16.06 -31.06
CA GLY A 193 -2.98 -15.41 -30.28
C GLY A 193 -2.43 -14.31 -29.38
N ILE A 194 -1.52 -13.48 -29.89
CA ILE A 194 -1.08 -12.27 -29.17
C ILE A 194 -2.31 -11.41 -28.83
N THR A 195 -2.52 -11.19 -27.53
CA THR A 195 -3.62 -10.34 -27.05
C THR A 195 -3.32 -8.86 -27.32
N ALA A 196 -4.35 -8.01 -27.30
CA ALA A 196 -4.15 -6.58 -27.46
C ALA A 196 -3.25 -6.00 -26.34
N ARG A 197 -3.36 -6.52 -25.11
CA ARG A 197 -2.51 -6.12 -23.98
C ARG A 197 -1.04 -6.48 -24.24
N GLU A 198 -0.77 -7.67 -24.75
CA GLU A 198 0.57 -8.16 -25.10
C GLU A 198 1.19 -7.34 -26.24
N TYR A 199 0.42 -7.03 -27.29
CA TYR A 199 0.86 -6.15 -28.38
C TYR A 199 1.23 -4.76 -27.88
N HIS A 200 0.38 -4.13 -27.06
CA HIS A 200 0.66 -2.79 -26.54
C HIS A 200 1.91 -2.75 -25.66
N ARG A 201 2.21 -3.83 -24.92
CA ARG A 201 3.39 -3.92 -24.06
C ARG A 201 4.69 -4.11 -24.82
N SER A 202 4.68 -4.96 -25.85
CA SER A 202 5.89 -5.42 -26.52
C SER A 202 6.13 -4.83 -27.91
N GLY A 203 5.06 -4.36 -28.56
CA GLY A 203 5.05 -3.98 -29.97
C GLY A 203 5.01 -5.17 -30.94
N VAL A 204 4.96 -6.41 -30.45
CA VAL A 204 5.03 -7.63 -31.28
C VAL A 204 3.65 -7.99 -31.80
N SER A 205 3.48 -8.04 -33.11
CA SER A 205 2.22 -8.46 -33.75
C SER A 205 2.05 -9.98 -33.75
N ASP A 206 0.80 -10.43 -33.90
CA ASP A 206 0.46 -11.87 -34.02
C ASP A 206 1.14 -12.51 -35.24
N ALA A 207 1.31 -11.77 -36.34
CA ALA A 207 2.00 -12.25 -37.54
C ALA A 207 3.51 -12.46 -37.31
N GLU A 208 4.17 -11.51 -36.63
CA GLU A 208 5.58 -11.61 -36.26
C GLU A 208 5.81 -12.77 -35.28
N ALA A 209 4.94 -12.90 -34.27
CA ALA A 209 5.00 -13.98 -33.30
C ALA A 209 4.73 -15.35 -33.95
N ALA A 210 3.75 -15.48 -34.85
CA ALA A 210 3.47 -16.75 -35.53
C ALA A 210 4.59 -17.20 -36.48
N GLY A 211 5.26 -16.24 -37.14
CA GLY A 211 6.39 -16.48 -38.03
C GLY A 211 7.72 -16.80 -37.32
N ALA A 212 7.78 -16.66 -35.99
CA ALA A 212 9.02 -16.80 -35.23
C ALA A 212 9.51 -18.26 -35.09
N PRO A 213 10.79 -18.46 -34.74
CA PRO A 213 11.35 -19.78 -34.44
C PRO A 213 10.69 -20.42 -33.21
N CYS A 214 10.73 -21.75 -33.11
CA CYS A 214 10.15 -22.44 -31.96
C CYS A 214 10.94 -22.18 -30.66
N ALA A 215 10.28 -22.25 -29.50
CA ALA A 215 10.87 -21.98 -28.20
C ALA A 215 12.13 -22.81 -27.93
N LYS A 216 12.15 -24.07 -28.37
CA LYS A 216 13.30 -24.98 -28.23
C LYS A 216 14.56 -24.48 -28.95
N ASP A 217 14.42 -23.94 -30.17
CA ASP A 217 15.56 -23.46 -30.96
C ASP A 217 16.09 -22.12 -30.46
N VAL A 218 15.18 -21.22 -30.06
CA VAL A 218 15.54 -19.95 -29.41
C VAL A 218 16.27 -20.23 -28.10
N GLY A 219 15.73 -21.12 -27.25
CA GLY A 219 16.37 -21.51 -26.00
C GLY A 219 17.76 -22.12 -26.20
N ARG A 220 17.95 -22.94 -27.25
CA ARG A 220 19.29 -23.48 -27.59
C ARG A 220 20.27 -22.36 -27.97
N SER A 221 19.83 -21.40 -28.77
CA SER A 221 20.65 -20.27 -29.23
C SER A 221 20.99 -19.33 -28.07
N LEU A 222 20.02 -19.02 -27.22
CA LEU A 222 20.20 -18.21 -26.01
C LEU A 222 21.19 -18.86 -25.04
N ARG A 223 21.08 -20.18 -24.81
CA ARG A 223 22.06 -20.92 -23.97
C ARG A 223 23.47 -20.85 -24.52
N LYS A 224 23.63 -20.96 -25.84
CA LYS A 224 24.93 -20.81 -26.50
C LYS A 224 25.49 -19.40 -26.33
N PHE A 225 24.64 -18.38 -26.42
CA PHE A 225 25.01 -16.97 -26.24
C PHE A 225 25.46 -16.66 -24.80
N ILE A 226 24.66 -17.07 -23.80
CA ILE A 226 24.95 -16.86 -22.38
C ILE A 226 26.29 -17.52 -22.00
N GLY A 227 26.55 -18.72 -22.53
CA GLY A 227 27.77 -19.48 -22.23
C GLY A 227 27.70 -20.18 -20.85
N ARG A 228 28.65 -21.08 -20.60
CA ARG A 228 28.64 -21.94 -19.40
C ARG A 228 29.10 -21.26 -18.11
N ASN A 229 29.98 -20.27 -18.20
CA ASN A 229 30.65 -19.68 -17.03
C ASN A 229 30.10 -18.30 -16.65
N ALA A 230 29.13 -17.75 -17.41
CA ALA A 230 28.58 -16.44 -17.09
C ALA A 230 27.69 -16.49 -15.84
N TRP A 231 27.58 -15.41 -15.06
CA TRP A 231 26.52 -15.28 -14.06
C TRP A 231 25.22 -14.82 -14.70
N LEU A 232 24.11 -15.47 -14.36
CA LEU A 232 22.81 -15.20 -14.96
C LEU A 232 21.97 -14.29 -14.06
N PHE A 233 21.63 -13.11 -14.57
CA PHE A 233 20.67 -12.18 -14.00
C PHE A 233 19.41 -12.22 -14.85
N VAL A 234 18.24 -12.18 -14.20
CA VAL A 234 16.95 -12.34 -14.88
C VAL A 234 16.01 -11.23 -14.44
N LEU A 235 15.39 -10.55 -15.39
CA LEU A 235 14.32 -9.59 -15.17
C LEU A 235 13.08 -10.05 -15.96
N ASP A 236 11.93 -10.10 -15.33
CA ASP A 236 10.68 -10.56 -15.93
C ASP A 236 9.51 -9.76 -15.34
N ASP A 237 8.70 -9.15 -16.21
CA ASP A 237 7.64 -8.22 -15.83
C ASP A 237 6.34 -8.93 -15.39
N ASP A 238 6.10 -10.14 -15.90
CA ASP A 238 4.77 -10.79 -15.82
C ASP A 238 4.81 -12.20 -15.24
N ARG A 239 5.98 -12.84 -15.18
CA ARG A 239 6.14 -14.20 -14.66
C ARG A 239 7.24 -14.29 -13.61
N PRO A 240 7.21 -15.34 -12.76
CA PRO A 240 8.33 -15.62 -11.88
C PRO A 240 9.62 -15.77 -12.69
N ALA A 241 10.70 -15.11 -12.25
CA ALA A 241 12.02 -15.20 -12.89
C ALA A 241 12.52 -16.65 -13.04
N GLU A 242 12.05 -17.58 -12.20
CA GLU A 242 12.31 -19.02 -12.32
C GLU A 242 12.01 -19.57 -13.72
N SER A 243 10.87 -19.22 -14.33
CA SER A 243 10.51 -19.86 -15.60
C SER A 243 11.39 -19.34 -16.75
N LEU A 244 11.84 -18.09 -16.70
CA LEU A 244 12.83 -17.56 -17.63
C LEU A 244 14.22 -18.19 -17.41
N ALA A 245 14.60 -18.45 -16.15
CA ALA A 245 15.84 -19.15 -15.84
C ALA A 245 15.82 -20.62 -16.32
N GLU A 246 14.68 -21.31 -16.18
CA GLU A 246 14.44 -22.65 -16.73
C GLU A 246 14.55 -22.65 -18.26
N PHE A 247 14.01 -21.63 -18.93
CA PHE A 247 14.16 -21.44 -20.37
C PHE A 247 15.65 -21.27 -20.77
N CYS A 248 16.42 -20.55 -19.96
CA CYS A 248 17.88 -20.44 -20.07
C CYS A 248 18.64 -21.73 -19.70
N GLY A 249 17.96 -22.78 -19.24
CA GLY A 249 18.56 -24.06 -18.85
C GLY A 249 19.55 -23.97 -17.70
N ARG A 250 19.35 -23.02 -16.77
CA ARG A 250 20.23 -22.80 -15.61
C ARG A 250 19.45 -22.82 -14.31
N GLY A 251 19.92 -23.61 -13.35
CA GLY A 251 19.33 -23.70 -12.01
C GLY A 251 19.77 -22.60 -11.04
N ARG A 252 20.88 -21.89 -11.33
CA ARG A 252 21.39 -20.76 -10.52
C ARG A 252 21.27 -19.45 -11.30
N PHE A 253 20.56 -18.48 -10.72
CA PHE A 253 20.33 -17.16 -11.30
C PHE A 253 20.06 -16.12 -10.20
N ILE A 254 20.10 -14.85 -10.57
CA ILE A 254 19.76 -13.72 -9.70
C ILE A 254 18.52 -13.03 -10.26
N ASP A 255 17.47 -12.99 -9.44
CA ASP A 255 16.22 -12.31 -9.75
C ASP A 255 16.38 -10.80 -9.55
N LEU A 256 16.43 -10.05 -10.65
CA LEU A 256 16.54 -8.60 -10.64
C LEU A 256 15.24 -7.91 -10.21
N SER A 257 14.08 -8.55 -10.42
CA SER A 257 12.80 -8.05 -9.90
C SER A 257 12.83 -8.05 -8.37
N PHE A 258 13.34 -9.13 -7.76
CA PHE A 258 13.60 -9.20 -6.33
C PHE A 258 14.64 -8.17 -5.88
N ALA A 259 15.77 -8.04 -6.59
CA ALA A 259 16.83 -7.10 -6.23
C ALA A 259 16.34 -5.63 -6.23
N ALA A 260 15.57 -5.24 -7.26
CA ALA A 260 14.99 -3.91 -7.37
C ALA A 260 14.09 -3.61 -6.17
N LEU A 261 13.14 -4.48 -5.86
CA LEU A 261 12.20 -4.30 -4.74
C LEU A 261 12.88 -4.38 -3.36
N PHE A 262 13.98 -5.12 -3.26
CA PHE A 262 14.73 -5.27 -2.02
C PHE A 262 15.50 -4.00 -1.68
N PHE A 263 16.18 -3.39 -2.66
CA PHE A 263 17.10 -2.26 -2.45
C PHE A 263 16.52 -0.90 -2.81
N LEU A 264 15.45 -0.82 -3.61
CA LEU A 264 14.84 0.42 -4.09
C LEU A 264 13.44 0.62 -3.49
N PRO A 265 13.34 0.95 -2.19
CA PRO A 265 12.06 1.29 -1.57
C PRO A 265 11.39 2.48 -2.26
N GLY A 266 10.06 2.43 -2.40
CA GLY A 266 9.27 3.39 -3.19
C GLY A 266 9.14 3.07 -4.68
N LEU A 267 9.81 2.01 -5.18
CA LEU A 267 9.57 1.50 -6.54
C LEU A 267 8.14 0.94 -6.66
N LYS A 268 7.38 1.41 -7.66
CA LYS A 268 5.96 1.06 -7.86
C LYS A 268 5.72 -0.33 -8.47
N GLY A 269 6.51 -1.32 -8.08
CA GLY A 269 6.54 -2.67 -8.65
C GLY A 269 7.72 -2.86 -9.62
N PRO A 270 8.16 -4.11 -9.87
CA PRO A 270 9.43 -4.42 -10.51
C PRO A 270 9.38 -4.40 -12.05
N THR A 271 8.46 -3.65 -12.65
CA THR A 271 8.34 -3.61 -14.12
C THR A 271 9.50 -2.85 -14.74
N VAL A 272 9.90 -3.20 -15.97
CA VAL A 272 10.92 -2.46 -16.73
C VAL A 272 10.59 -0.97 -16.75
N ARG A 273 9.33 -0.61 -17.01
CA ARG A 273 8.90 0.78 -17.01
C ARG A 273 9.19 1.48 -15.67
N ASN A 274 8.75 0.90 -14.56
CA ASN A 274 8.92 1.52 -13.25
C ASN A 274 10.39 1.63 -12.85
N ILE A 275 11.20 0.62 -13.17
CA ILE A 275 12.64 0.65 -12.93
C ILE A 275 13.28 1.79 -13.71
N ARG A 276 12.92 1.96 -14.99
CA ARG A 276 13.43 3.06 -15.82
C ARG A 276 12.99 4.42 -15.29
N GLU A 277 11.74 4.59 -14.90
CA GLU A 277 11.24 5.84 -14.32
C GLU A 277 11.99 6.18 -13.03
N TYR A 278 12.26 5.18 -12.19
CA TYR A 278 13.04 5.35 -10.96
C TYR A 278 14.50 5.73 -11.25
N LEU A 279 15.17 5.02 -12.17
CA LEU A 279 16.58 5.27 -12.50
C LEU A 279 16.77 6.64 -13.19
N ASN A 280 15.82 7.03 -14.05
CA ASN A 280 15.90 8.29 -14.81
C ASN A 280 15.29 9.49 -14.08
N GLN A 281 14.53 9.26 -13.00
CA GLN A 281 13.76 10.29 -12.29
C GLN A 281 12.83 11.08 -13.23
N ALA A 282 12.26 10.40 -14.24
CA ALA A 282 11.42 10.99 -15.27
C ALA A 282 10.38 9.96 -15.77
N PRO A 283 9.17 10.41 -16.17
CA PRO A 283 8.14 9.50 -16.68
C PRO A 283 8.56 8.86 -18.01
N GLU A 284 8.25 7.57 -18.18
CA GLU A 284 8.51 6.86 -19.43
C GLU A 284 7.32 7.12 -20.38
N LEU A 285 7.63 7.72 -21.53
CA LEU A 285 6.64 8.14 -22.53
C LEU A 285 6.36 7.06 -23.57
N THR A 286 7.22 6.04 -23.65
CA THR A 286 7.08 4.95 -24.62
C THR A 286 6.02 3.95 -24.14
N THR A 287 5.02 3.70 -24.99
CA THR A 287 3.88 2.80 -24.67
C THR A 287 4.23 1.32 -24.76
N SER A 288 5.17 0.95 -25.64
CA SER A 288 5.62 -0.44 -25.87
C SER A 288 7.13 -0.56 -25.69
N LEU A 289 7.58 -1.51 -24.87
CA LEU A 289 9.00 -1.75 -24.57
C LEU A 289 9.46 -3.07 -25.21
N PRO A 290 10.32 -3.04 -26.24
CA PRO A 290 10.93 -4.25 -26.81
C PRO A 290 11.76 -5.04 -25.78
N ALA A 291 11.94 -6.34 -26.01
CA ALA A 291 12.65 -7.21 -25.07
C ALA A 291 14.10 -6.77 -24.82
N GLU A 292 14.78 -6.23 -25.85
CA GLU A 292 16.13 -5.69 -25.75
C GLU A 292 16.20 -4.57 -24.71
N LYS A 293 15.19 -3.70 -24.69
CA LYS A 293 15.14 -2.58 -23.76
C LYS A 293 14.94 -3.05 -22.32
N GLY A 294 14.23 -4.15 -22.12
CA GLY A 294 14.13 -4.83 -20.83
C GLY A 294 15.48 -5.37 -20.37
N ALA A 295 16.24 -6.04 -21.24
CA ALA A 295 17.56 -6.56 -20.90
C ALA A 295 18.58 -5.44 -20.59
N GLU A 296 18.55 -4.34 -21.37
CA GLU A 296 19.34 -3.13 -21.07
C GLU A 296 18.97 -2.52 -19.72
N THR A 297 17.68 -2.44 -19.41
CA THR A 297 17.21 -1.90 -18.12
C THR A 297 17.68 -2.76 -16.96
N GLY A 298 17.73 -4.09 -17.13
CA GLY A 298 18.34 -4.97 -16.14
C GLY A 298 19.84 -4.70 -15.93
N LEU A 299 20.57 -4.32 -16.98
CA LEU A 299 21.97 -3.89 -16.87
C LEU A 299 22.11 -2.57 -16.12
N ASP A 300 21.29 -1.58 -16.48
CA ASP A 300 21.27 -0.26 -15.84
C ASP A 300 20.95 -0.38 -14.34
N LEU A 301 19.99 -1.23 -13.99
CA LEU A 301 19.64 -1.55 -12.61
C LEU A 301 20.83 -2.17 -11.87
N LEU A 302 21.49 -3.18 -12.45
CA LEU A 302 22.63 -3.84 -11.82
C LEU A 302 23.78 -2.86 -11.58
N GLN A 303 24.03 -1.98 -12.56
CA GLN A 303 25.02 -0.91 -12.45
C GLN A 303 24.65 0.07 -11.34
N TYR A 304 23.37 0.42 -11.17
CA TYR A 304 22.91 1.28 -10.09
C TYR A 304 23.05 0.61 -8.71
N LEU A 305 22.66 -0.66 -8.57
CA LEU A 305 22.74 -1.38 -7.30
C LEU A 305 24.19 -1.51 -6.81
N ALA A 306 25.10 -1.99 -7.66
CA ALA A 306 26.51 -2.12 -7.30
C ALA A 306 27.23 -0.76 -7.22
N GLY A 307 26.83 0.18 -8.09
CA GLY A 307 27.51 1.46 -8.27
C GLY A 307 27.10 2.57 -7.30
N HIS A 308 25.86 2.53 -6.83
CA HIS A 308 25.23 3.59 -6.04
C HIS A 308 24.76 3.09 -4.67
N VAL A 309 23.96 2.02 -4.63
CA VAL A 309 23.37 1.51 -3.37
C VAL A 309 24.43 0.91 -2.46
N LEU A 310 25.35 0.10 -3.00
CA LEU A 310 26.43 -0.55 -2.24
C LEU A 310 27.70 0.30 -2.17
N ASN A 311 27.64 1.57 -2.55
CA ASN A 311 28.77 2.49 -2.57
C ASN A 311 28.62 3.59 -1.52
N THR A 312 29.63 3.71 -0.64
CA THR A 312 29.70 4.72 0.44
C THR A 312 29.67 6.16 -0.04
N SER A 313 30.13 6.42 -1.27
CA SER A 313 30.15 7.77 -1.85
C SER A 313 28.75 8.33 -2.11
N PHE A 314 27.78 7.44 -2.29
CA PHE A 314 26.39 7.80 -2.58
C PHE A 314 25.44 7.41 -1.44
N THR A 315 25.71 6.27 -0.80
CA THR A 315 24.87 5.71 0.26
C THR A 315 25.68 5.58 1.55
N GLY A 316 25.46 6.49 2.50
CA GLY A 316 26.28 6.56 3.73
C GLY A 316 26.25 5.28 4.60
N TYR A 317 25.17 4.50 4.53
CA TYR A 317 25.03 3.22 5.25
C TYR A 317 25.42 1.99 4.41
N ALA A 318 25.99 2.15 3.22
CA ALA A 318 26.47 1.05 2.38
C ALA A 318 27.39 0.05 3.10
N PRO A 319 28.31 0.44 4.02
CA PRO A 319 29.15 -0.51 4.76
C PRO A 319 28.33 -1.50 5.58
N VAL A 320 27.22 -1.04 6.17
CA VAL A 320 26.30 -1.89 6.94
C VAL A 320 25.63 -2.91 6.03
N LEU A 321 25.17 -2.49 4.84
CA LEU A 321 24.57 -3.41 3.87
C LEU A 321 25.58 -4.47 3.43
N ARG A 322 26.80 -4.05 3.08
CA ARG A 322 27.85 -4.98 2.64
C ARG A 322 28.18 -6.01 3.71
N HIS A 323 28.31 -5.57 4.97
CA HIS A 323 28.58 -6.44 6.11
C HIS A 323 27.52 -7.53 6.29
N TYR A 324 26.23 -7.17 6.31
CA TYR A 324 25.16 -8.15 6.51
C TYR A 324 24.88 -8.99 5.25
N LEU A 325 25.16 -8.48 4.05
CA LEU A 325 25.14 -9.29 2.82
C LEU A 325 26.23 -10.37 2.86
N GLU A 326 27.42 -10.06 3.37
CA GLU A 326 28.53 -11.01 3.50
C GLU A 326 28.19 -12.10 4.53
N GLN A 327 27.63 -11.72 5.68
CA GLN A 327 27.15 -12.66 6.70
C GLN A 327 25.96 -13.51 6.23
N SER A 328 25.24 -13.08 5.18
CA SER A 328 24.10 -13.86 4.68
C SER A 328 24.50 -15.21 4.10
N HIS A 329 25.74 -15.31 3.60
CA HIS A 329 26.26 -16.46 2.85
C HIS A 329 25.34 -16.90 1.70
N THR A 330 24.52 -15.98 1.18
CA THR A 330 23.61 -16.26 0.06
C THR A 330 24.30 -16.03 -1.28
N PHE A 331 23.91 -16.82 -2.29
CA PHE A 331 24.37 -16.58 -3.67
C PHE A 331 24.02 -15.16 -4.14
N PHE A 332 22.86 -14.65 -3.77
CA PHE A 332 22.42 -13.28 -4.04
C PHE A 332 23.37 -12.23 -3.46
N GLY A 333 23.66 -12.30 -2.15
CA GLY A 333 24.54 -11.35 -1.48
C GLY A 333 25.97 -11.41 -2.00
N ASN A 334 26.52 -12.61 -2.11
CA ASN A 334 27.89 -12.82 -2.60
C ASN A 334 28.09 -12.30 -4.03
N SER A 335 27.10 -12.49 -4.91
CA SER A 335 27.19 -12.04 -6.30
C SER A 335 27.18 -10.51 -6.42
N LEU A 336 26.35 -9.82 -5.64
CA LEU A 336 26.32 -8.36 -5.63
C LEU A 336 27.60 -7.76 -5.02
N LEU A 337 28.13 -8.37 -3.95
CA LEU A 337 29.40 -7.96 -3.35
C LEU A 337 30.57 -8.15 -4.31
N TYR A 338 30.60 -9.27 -5.03
CA TYR A 338 31.60 -9.52 -6.07
C TYR A 338 31.53 -8.47 -7.18
N LEU A 339 30.33 -8.19 -7.70
CA LEU A 339 30.14 -7.13 -8.69
C LEU A 339 30.57 -5.76 -8.20
N GLN A 340 30.34 -5.44 -6.93
CA GLN A 340 30.79 -4.19 -6.33
C GLN A 340 32.31 -4.12 -6.23
N ARG A 341 32.99 -5.22 -5.83
CA ARG A 341 34.45 -5.31 -5.75
C ARG A 341 35.12 -5.22 -7.13
N HIS A 342 34.49 -5.78 -8.16
CA HIS A 342 35.00 -5.80 -9.54
C HIS A 342 34.26 -4.82 -10.47
N PHE A 343 33.65 -3.76 -9.93
CA PHE A 343 32.78 -2.86 -10.68
C PHE A 343 33.47 -2.24 -11.91
N SER A 344 34.72 -1.78 -11.75
CA SER A 344 35.51 -1.16 -12.82
C SER A 344 35.81 -2.13 -13.99
N SER A 345 35.87 -3.44 -13.74
CA SER A 345 36.10 -4.47 -14.76
C SER A 345 34.89 -4.63 -15.68
N PHE A 346 33.68 -4.66 -15.10
CA PHE A 346 32.44 -4.79 -15.88
C PHE A 346 31.97 -3.46 -16.48
N PHE A 347 32.30 -2.34 -15.84
CA PHE A 347 31.85 -1.01 -16.21
C PHE A 347 33.02 -0.01 -16.32
N PRO A 348 33.95 -0.21 -17.27
CA PRO A 348 35.09 0.68 -17.46
C PRO A 348 34.62 2.10 -17.80
N GLY A 349 35.25 3.11 -17.17
CA GLY A 349 34.77 4.50 -17.19
C GLY A 349 33.73 4.83 -16.12
N GLY A 350 33.41 3.89 -15.22
CA GLY A 350 32.58 4.11 -14.04
C GLY A 350 33.15 5.16 -13.06
N LEU A 351 32.26 5.78 -12.28
CA LEU A 351 32.53 6.99 -11.46
C LEU A 351 33.52 6.82 -10.29
N PHE A 352 34.00 5.62 -9.98
CA PHE A 352 34.87 5.38 -8.82
C PHE A 352 35.68 4.08 -8.96
N ASP A 353 36.86 4.05 -8.34
CA ASP A 353 37.73 2.88 -8.26
C ASP A 353 37.46 2.13 -6.94
N ALA A 354 37.01 0.88 -7.01
CA ALA A 354 36.57 0.11 -5.84
C ALA A 354 37.71 -0.20 -4.85
N ALA A 355 38.97 -0.11 -5.30
CA ALA A 355 40.15 -0.56 -4.56
C ALA A 355 40.61 0.37 -3.42
N GLY A 356 40.01 1.56 -3.24
CA GLY A 356 40.54 2.57 -2.30
C GLY A 356 39.82 2.75 -0.96
N PHE A 357 38.61 2.23 -0.78
CA PHE A 357 37.68 2.78 0.24
C PHE A 357 37.53 2.02 1.56
N ASP A 358 38.10 0.83 1.69
CA ASP A 358 38.12 0.11 2.98
C ASP A 358 39.11 0.74 3.99
N SER A 359 39.84 1.78 3.59
CA SER A 359 40.84 2.48 4.42
C SER A 359 40.31 3.69 5.21
N LEU A 360 39.05 4.10 5.02
CA LEU A 360 38.42 5.08 5.91
C LEU A 360 37.90 4.39 7.17
N GLY A 361 38.82 4.18 8.10
CA GLY A 361 38.57 3.82 9.50
C GLY A 361 37.75 4.88 10.24
N GLY A 362 36.47 4.99 9.91
CA GLY A 362 35.48 5.59 10.79
C GLY A 362 35.06 4.55 11.81
N GLY A 363 35.62 4.59 13.01
CA GLY A 363 35.44 3.64 14.12
C GLY A 363 34.03 3.57 14.73
N GLY A 364 33.01 3.32 13.91
CA GLY A 364 31.76 2.73 14.35
C GLY A 364 31.75 1.27 13.90
N THR A 365 31.71 0.32 14.84
CA THR A 365 31.49 -1.09 14.51
C THR A 365 30.23 -1.19 13.64
N THR A 366 30.28 -1.90 12.51
CA THR A 366 29.12 -2.16 11.63
C THR A 366 27.93 -2.74 12.41
N ASP A 367 28.22 -3.38 13.55
CA ASP A 367 27.25 -3.86 14.55
C ASP A 367 26.34 -2.77 15.15
N ASN A 368 26.77 -1.51 15.19
CA ASN A 368 25.97 -0.38 15.66
C ASN A 368 25.34 0.41 14.51
N TRP A 369 24.70 -0.30 13.58
CA TRP A 369 24.03 0.27 12.41
C TRP A 369 23.03 1.40 12.73
N ARG A 370 22.43 1.42 13.93
CA ARG A 370 21.52 2.49 14.37
C ARG A 370 22.20 3.86 14.39
N ALA A 371 23.52 3.93 14.52
CA ALA A 371 24.29 5.18 14.51
C ALA A 371 24.12 5.97 13.20
N PHE A 372 23.84 5.29 12.09
CA PHE A 372 23.61 5.88 10.77
C PHE A 372 22.23 6.54 10.62
N LEU A 373 21.29 6.28 11.54
CA LEU A 373 19.99 6.96 11.56
C LEU A 373 20.10 8.33 12.23
N PRO A 374 19.35 9.35 11.77
CA PRO A 374 19.28 10.62 12.47
C PRO A 374 18.67 10.43 13.86
N ARG A 375 18.95 11.37 14.77
CA ARG A 375 18.35 11.39 16.10
C ARG A 375 17.19 12.37 16.13
N ALA A 376 16.03 11.92 16.60
CA ALA A 376 14.86 12.74 16.85
C ALA A 376 15.24 13.91 17.77
N VAL A 377 15.02 15.12 17.26
CA VAL A 377 15.33 16.35 17.99
C VAL A 377 14.31 16.50 19.12
N ARG A 378 14.79 16.73 20.35
CA ARG A 378 13.91 17.08 21.47
C ARG A 378 13.48 18.53 21.32
N LEU A 379 12.36 18.75 20.65
CA LEU A 379 11.71 20.05 20.58
C LEU A 379 10.78 20.21 21.77
N LYS A 380 10.76 21.40 22.38
CA LYS A 380 9.68 21.76 23.29
C LYS A 380 8.46 22.11 22.44
N PRO A 381 7.24 21.65 22.79
CA PRO A 381 6.03 22.17 22.17
C PRO A 381 6.02 23.69 22.31
N VAL A 382 5.93 24.40 21.20
CA VAL A 382 5.69 25.85 21.24
C VAL A 382 4.18 25.99 21.38
N ALA A 383 3.72 26.48 22.53
CA ALA A 383 2.32 26.81 22.72
C ALA A 383 1.90 27.83 21.65
N GLU A 384 0.73 27.64 21.04
CA GLU A 384 0.20 28.67 20.15
C GLU A 384 -0.01 29.96 20.96
N SER A 385 0.50 31.07 20.42
CA SER A 385 0.37 32.38 21.06
C SER A 385 -1.10 32.81 21.14
N GLU A 386 -1.49 33.43 22.25
CA GLU A 386 -2.79 34.11 22.41
C GLU A 386 -2.86 35.44 21.62
N GLU A 387 -1.80 35.80 20.89
CA GLU A 387 -1.80 36.97 20.03
C GLU A 387 -2.98 36.97 19.04
N PRO A 388 -3.60 38.15 18.83
CA PRO A 388 -4.70 38.30 17.88
C PRO A 388 -4.30 37.81 16.49
N CYS A 389 -5.14 36.95 15.91
CA CYS A 389 -4.90 36.40 14.59
C CYS A 389 -4.94 37.51 13.51
N ARG A 390 -3.86 37.65 12.75
CA ARG A 390 -3.80 38.50 11.57
C ARG A 390 -4.63 37.87 10.45
N ARG A 391 -5.71 38.56 10.06
CA ARG A 391 -6.67 38.05 9.09
C ARG A 391 -6.07 37.93 7.68
N VAL A 392 -6.49 36.88 6.97
CA VAL A 392 -6.27 36.70 5.52
C VAL A 392 -7.35 37.48 4.77
N ALA A 393 -6.95 38.49 4.00
CA ALA A 393 -7.89 39.31 3.23
C ALA A 393 -8.37 38.57 1.97
N PRO A 394 -9.68 38.45 1.72
CA PRO A 394 -10.23 37.78 0.52
C PRO A 394 -9.68 38.28 -0.81
N GLY A 395 -9.42 39.59 -0.93
CA GLY A 395 -8.85 40.20 -2.14
C GLY A 395 -7.39 39.82 -2.39
N HIS A 396 -6.63 39.50 -1.34
CA HIS A 396 -5.23 39.09 -1.48
C HIS A 396 -5.10 37.68 -2.09
N LEU A 397 -6.07 36.80 -1.82
CA LEU A 397 -6.09 35.45 -2.40
C LEU A 397 -6.08 35.51 -3.93
N THR A 398 -6.85 36.41 -4.55
CA THR A 398 -6.87 36.55 -6.02
C THR A 398 -5.46 36.80 -6.59
N ALA A 399 -4.66 37.66 -5.97
CA ALA A 399 -3.29 37.91 -6.39
C ALA A 399 -2.39 36.66 -6.24
N LEU A 400 -2.54 35.91 -5.15
CA LEU A 400 -1.78 34.68 -4.93
C LEU A 400 -2.08 33.60 -5.98
N TYR A 401 -3.36 33.40 -6.33
CA TYR A 401 -3.74 32.45 -7.38
C TYR A 401 -3.28 32.88 -8.77
N GLN A 402 -3.30 34.18 -9.07
CA GLN A 402 -2.75 34.71 -10.32
C GLN A 402 -1.23 34.48 -10.41
N ALA A 403 -0.51 34.70 -9.31
CA ALA A 403 0.93 34.40 -9.24
C ALA A 403 1.21 32.89 -9.44
N LEU A 404 0.40 32.02 -8.83
CA LEU A 404 0.49 30.56 -9.04
C LEU A 404 0.28 30.19 -10.51
N ALA A 405 -0.76 30.75 -11.17
CA ALA A 405 -1.04 30.51 -12.58
C ALA A 405 0.07 31.01 -13.52
N SER A 406 0.74 32.12 -13.18
CA SER A 406 1.86 32.63 -13.98
C SER A 406 3.11 31.73 -13.95
N HIS A 407 3.28 30.92 -12.89
CA HIS A 407 4.43 30.01 -12.74
C HIS A 407 4.13 28.59 -13.22
N CYS A 408 2.89 28.13 -13.09
CA CYS A 408 2.49 26.77 -13.45
C CYS A 408 1.68 26.78 -14.75
N LEU A 409 2.31 26.38 -15.87
CA LEU A 409 1.71 26.38 -17.21
C LEU A 409 0.40 25.57 -17.32
N ASP A 410 0.22 24.57 -16.45
CA ASP A 410 -0.94 23.69 -16.36
C ASP A 410 -2.02 24.18 -15.38
N PHE A 411 -1.80 25.29 -14.68
CA PHE A 411 -2.71 25.82 -13.66
C PHE A 411 -3.57 26.96 -14.20
N ARG A 412 -4.88 26.90 -13.92
CA ARG A 412 -5.84 27.96 -14.29
C ARG A 412 -6.63 28.41 -13.07
N VAL A 413 -6.70 29.72 -12.87
CA VAL A 413 -7.53 30.33 -11.82
C VAL A 413 -8.99 30.22 -12.22
N ARG A 414 -9.84 29.78 -11.29
CA ARG A 414 -11.30 29.66 -11.47
C ARG A 414 -12.06 30.53 -10.45
N PRO A 415 -13.18 31.17 -10.81
CA PRO A 415 -14.02 31.89 -9.86
C PRO A 415 -14.50 31.01 -8.70
N GLU A 416 -14.89 29.76 -8.98
CA GLU A 416 -15.32 28.76 -8.00
C GLU A 416 -14.19 28.43 -7.01
N GLN A 417 -12.96 28.32 -7.52
CA GLN A 417 -11.77 28.08 -6.69
C GLN A 417 -11.49 29.26 -5.74
N LEU A 418 -11.64 30.48 -6.22
CA LEU A 418 -11.49 31.68 -5.39
C LEU A 418 -12.61 31.78 -4.35
N ALA A 419 -13.86 31.50 -4.71
CA ALA A 419 -14.98 31.46 -3.78
C ALA A 419 -14.76 30.41 -2.68
N TYR A 420 -14.31 29.22 -3.05
CA TYR A 420 -13.90 28.18 -2.11
C TYR A 420 -12.81 28.68 -1.14
N ALA A 421 -11.73 29.26 -1.66
CA ALA A 421 -10.61 29.75 -0.86
C ALA A 421 -11.02 30.86 0.13
N ARG A 422 -11.99 31.71 -0.26
CA ARG A 422 -12.54 32.75 0.61
C ARG A 422 -13.27 32.16 1.82
N HIS A 423 -14.12 31.15 1.62
CA HIS A 423 -14.78 30.48 2.74
C HIS A 423 -13.78 29.83 3.71
N VAL A 424 -12.72 29.21 3.19
CA VAL A 424 -11.65 28.64 4.03
C VAL A 424 -10.91 29.74 4.82
N ALA A 425 -10.58 30.85 4.17
CA ALA A 425 -9.92 31.99 4.82
C ALA A 425 -10.80 32.63 5.91
N GLU A 426 -12.10 32.79 5.66
CA GLU A 426 -13.07 33.26 6.66
C GLU A 426 -13.14 32.32 7.86
N ALA A 427 -13.20 31.01 7.64
CA ALA A 427 -13.23 30.04 8.73
C ALA A 427 -11.94 30.03 9.57
N LEU A 428 -10.78 30.27 8.94
CA LEU A 428 -9.51 30.46 9.64
C LEU A 428 -9.49 31.77 10.44
N ASN A 429 -9.99 32.86 9.86
CA ASN A 429 -10.03 34.18 10.48
C ASN A 429 -10.98 34.25 11.69
N GLU A 430 -12.08 33.49 11.66
CA GLU A 430 -13.15 33.49 12.68
C GLU A 430 -13.04 32.31 13.67
N GLU A 431 -12.03 31.44 13.52
CA GLU A 431 -11.92 30.19 14.29
C GLU A 431 -13.22 29.35 14.28
N SER A 432 -13.89 29.26 13.13
CA SER A 432 -15.20 28.58 12.99
C SER A 432 -15.12 27.15 12.45
N VAL A 433 -16.21 26.40 12.55
CA VAL A 433 -16.39 25.11 11.86
C VAL A 433 -17.05 25.35 10.50
N LEU A 434 -16.38 25.03 9.40
CA LEU A 434 -16.92 25.11 8.04
C LEU A 434 -17.13 23.71 7.47
N THR A 435 -18.33 23.44 6.95
CA THR A 435 -18.57 22.30 6.07
C THR A 435 -18.81 22.82 4.65
N ILE A 436 -17.95 22.41 3.72
CA ILE A 436 -17.98 22.87 2.33
C ILE A 436 -18.02 21.69 1.36
N GLU A 437 -19.07 21.60 0.55
CA GLU A 437 -19.09 20.71 -0.62
C GLU A 437 -18.54 21.47 -1.83
N ALA A 438 -17.55 20.91 -2.51
CA ALA A 438 -16.95 21.54 -3.68
C ALA A 438 -16.83 20.55 -4.83
N GLY A 439 -17.52 20.81 -5.94
CA GLY A 439 -17.57 19.91 -7.10
C GLY A 439 -16.20 19.47 -7.61
N THR A 440 -16.13 18.33 -8.31
CA THR A 440 -14.89 17.87 -8.95
C THR A 440 -14.35 18.95 -9.88
N GLY A 441 -13.03 19.10 -9.94
CA GLY A 441 -12.40 20.13 -10.77
C GLY A 441 -12.36 21.54 -10.16
N THR A 442 -13.04 21.84 -9.06
CA THR A 442 -12.92 23.16 -8.39
C THR A 442 -11.48 23.50 -7.94
N GLY A 443 -10.57 22.52 -7.91
CA GLY A 443 -9.20 22.71 -7.46
C GLY A 443 -9.10 22.74 -5.93
N LYS A 444 -9.93 21.94 -5.23
CA LYS A 444 -10.05 21.83 -3.76
C LYS A 444 -8.72 21.89 -3.01
N THR A 445 -7.73 21.10 -3.44
CA THR A 445 -6.44 21.00 -2.74
C THR A 445 -5.73 22.34 -2.67
N GLN A 446 -5.54 23.00 -3.81
CA GLN A 446 -5.01 24.38 -3.81
C GLN A 446 -6.01 25.36 -3.19
N GLY A 447 -7.31 25.10 -3.31
CA GLY A 447 -8.42 25.83 -2.68
C GLY A 447 -8.26 26.04 -1.18
N TYR A 448 -7.87 25.01 -0.43
CA TYR A 448 -7.61 25.14 1.01
C TYR A 448 -6.13 25.39 1.33
N LEU A 449 -5.19 24.92 0.50
CA LEU A 449 -3.77 25.01 0.80
C LEU A 449 -3.26 26.45 0.71
N MET A 450 -3.69 27.22 -0.29
CA MET A 450 -3.30 28.62 -0.46
C MET A 450 -3.74 29.52 0.72
N PRO A 451 -5.02 29.54 1.14
CA PRO A 451 -5.41 30.32 2.31
C PRO A 451 -4.75 29.81 3.61
N VAL A 452 -4.46 28.51 3.74
CA VAL A 452 -3.71 27.96 4.88
C VAL A 452 -2.26 28.45 4.91
N LEU A 453 -1.56 28.41 3.77
CA LEU A 453 -0.18 28.89 3.68
C LEU A 453 -0.10 30.39 3.96
N GLU A 454 -1.05 31.16 3.43
CA GLU A 454 -1.14 32.60 3.70
C GLU A 454 -1.45 32.90 5.17
N PHE A 455 -2.37 32.14 5.77
CA PHE A 455 -2.67 32.22 7.20
C PHE A 455 -1.43 31.92 8.05
N LEU A 456 -0.67 30.87 7.72
CA LEU A 456 0.57 30.51 8.41
C LEU A 456 1.66 31.56 8.17
N HIS A 457 1.78 32.12 6.98
CA HIS A 457 2.74 33.18 6.70
C HIS A 457 2.49 34.40 7.60
N ARG A 458 1.23 34.81 7.73
CA ARG A 458 0.82 35.96 8.56
C ARG A 458 0.91 35.70 10.06
N ASN A 459 0.76 34.44 10.49
CA ASN A 459 0.62 34.08 11.90
C ASN A 459 1.69 33.07 12.34
N PRO A 460 2.97 33.47 12.55
CA PRO A 460 4.09 32.57 12.86
C PRO A 460 3.87 31.60 14.02
N ALA A 461 3.04 31.96 15.00
CA ALA A 461 2.75 31.12 16.16
C ALA A 461 1.66 30.05 15.92
N ARG A 462 0.92 30.13 14.80
CA ARG A 462 -0.19 29.21 14.50
C ARG A 462 0.26 27.99 13.71
N ARG A 463 -0.48 26.89 13.89
CA ARG A 463 -0.21 25.59 13.26
C ARG A 463 -1.49 25.01 12.66
N VAL A 464 -1.35 24.36 11.50
CA VAL A 464 -2.48 23.75 10.77
C VAL A 464 -2.18 22.28 10.49
N VAL A 465 -3.19 21.43 10.65
CA VAL A 465 -3.16 20.03 10.19
C VAL A 465 -4.10 19.87 9.02
N VAL A 466 -3.60 19.30 7.93
CA VAL A 466 -4.41 18.84 6.80
C VAL A 466 -4.47 17.32 6.87
N SER A 467 -5.68 16.76 6.94
CA SER A 467 -5.89 15.33 6.84
C SER A 467 -6.67 14.95 5.59
N THR A 468 -6.32 13.82 4.99
CA THR A 468 -7.04 13.23 3.84
C THR A 468 -7.24 11.73 4.04
N TYR A 469 -7.94 11.08 3.11
CA TYR A 469 -8.37 9.69 3.26
C TYR A 469 -7.25 8.67 3.09
N THR A 470 -6.42 8.78 2.04
CA THR A 470 -5.42 7.75 1.68
C THR A 470 -3.98 8.22 1.85
N LYS A 471 -3.03 7.29 1.91
CA LYS A 471 -1.58 7.60 1.91
C LYS A 471 -1.15 8.25 0.60
N ASN A 472 -1.65 7.76 -0.53
CA ASN A 472 -1.34 8.33 -1.85
C ASN A 472 -1.80 9.80 -1.97
N LEU A 473 -2.98 10.14 -1.42
CA LEU A 473 -3.45 11.53 -1.40
C LEU A 473 -2.59 12.41 -0.48
N GLN A 474 -2.10 11.89 0.66
CA GLN A 474 -1.16 12.63 1.50
C GLN A 474 0.14 12.91 0.76
N ASP A 475 0.70 11.90 0.09
CA ASP A 475 1.94 12.04 -0.67
C ASP A 475 1.75 13.04 -1.82
N GLN A 476 0.59 13.03 -2.50
CA GLN A 476 0.23 14.03 -3.52
C GLN A 476 0.15 15.45 -2.95
N ILE A 477 -0.54 15.65 -1.81
CA ILE A 477 -0.63 16.98 -1.17
C ILE A 477 0.77 17.49 -0.80
N PHE A 478 1.61 16.64 -0.22
CA PHE A 478 2.89 17.03 0.35
C PHE A 478 4.00 17.20 -0.70
N HIS A 479 4.16 16.22 -1.61
CA HIS A 479 5.26 16.20 -2.58
C HIS A 479 4.92 16.87 -3.91
N THR A 480 3.64 17.06 -4.24
CA THR A 480 3.23 17.73 -5.49
C THR A 480 2.64 19.11 -5.20
N GLU A 481 1.53 19.17 -4.46
CA GLU A 481 0.73 20.41 -4.37
C GLU A 481 1.38 21.48 -3.48
N LEU A 482 1.96 21.09 -2.35
CA LEU A 482 2.73 21.99 -1.48
C LEU A 482 4.03 22.46 -2.13
N VAL A 483 4.73 21.58 -2.83
CA VAL A 483 5.94 21.93 -3.59
C VAL A 483 5.60 22.95 -4.67
N ARG A 484 4.56 22.68 -5.47
CA ARG A 484 4.06 23.60 -6.50
C ARG A 484 3.77 25.00 -5.94
N ALA A 485 3.07 25.09 -4.80
CA ALA A 485 2.78 26.37 -4.16
C ALA A 485 4.04 27.12 -3.70
N ARG A 486 5.02 26.41 -3.11
CA ARG A 486 6.29 26.99 -2.64
C ARG A 486 7.25 27.39 -3.75
N GLU A 487 7.18 26.71 -4.89
CA GLU A 487 7.97 27.07 -6.07
C GLU A 487 7.46 28.36 -6.69
N ALA A 488 6.13 28.50 -6.83
CA ALA A 488 5.50 29.71 -7.35
C ALA A 488 5.55 30.90 -6.38
N LEU A 489 5.51 30.66 -5.06
CA LEU A 489 5.47 31.69 -4.02
C LEU A 489 6.57 31.43 -2.99
N PRO A 490 7.80 31.95 -3.21
CA PRO A 490 8.98 31.62 -2.39
C PRO A 490 8.86 31.95 -0.90
N HIS A 491 8.05 32.93 -0.52
CA HIS A 491 7.83 33.30 0.90
C HIS A 491 7.10 32.20 1.70
N PHE A 492 6.53 31.19 1.05
CA PHE A 492 5.99 29.99 1.71
C PHE A 492 7.05 28.91 2.00
N ARG A 493 8.28 29.04 1.47
CA ARG A 493 9.37 28.07 1.72
C ARG A 493 9.81 28.05 3.17
N ASP A 494 9.69 29.18 3.87
CA ASP A 494 10.06 29.33 5.28
C ASP A 494 9.04 28.71 6.25
N ILE A 495 7.86 28.29 5.77
CA ILE A 495 6.86 27.61 6.59
C ILE A 495 7.30 26.15 6.77
N PRO A 496 7.72 25.69 7.97
CA PRO A 496 8.13 24.31 8.17
C PRO A 496 6.93 23.37 8.01
N ALA A 497 7.07 22.33 7.19
CA ALA A 497 6.00 21.35 6.98
C ALA A 497 6.52 19.92 7.14
N ALA A 498 5.66 19.03 7.63
CA ALA A 498 5.98 17.62 7.80
C ALA A 498 4.84 16.70 7.32
N LEU A 499 5.22 15.53 6.82
CA LEU A 499 4.31 14.45 6.45
C LEU A 499 4.25 13.44 7.60
N LEU A 500 3.08 13.28 8.22
CA LEU A 500 2.89 12.43 9.39
C LEU A 500 2.03 11.21 9.05
N LYS A 501 2.68 10.09 8.78
CA LYS A 501 2.03 8.76 8.68
C LYS A 501 1.89 8.12 10.08
N GLY A 502 0.94 7.20 10.24
CA GLY A 502 0.76 6.47 11.51
C GLY A 502 1.98 5.63 11.90
N LYS A 503 2.22 5.43 13.20
CA LYS A 503 3.41 4.68 13.69
C LYS A 503 3.51 3.26 13.13
N SER A 504 2.39 2.62 12.83
CA SER A 504 2.34 1.30 12.18
C SER A 504 2.88 1.28 10.74
N SER A 505 3.15 2.44 10.14
CA SER A 505 3.76 2.56 8.82
C SER A 505 5.29 2.47 8.87
N TYR A 506 5.88 2.38 10.07
CA TYR A 506 7.33 2.39 10.28
C TYR A 506 7.80 1.17 11.06
N ILE A 507 9.03 0.77 10.80
CA ILE A 507 9.76 -0.24 11.57
C ILE A 507 10.47 0.46 12.74
N CYS A 508 10.36 -0.12 13.93
CA CYS A 508 11.05 0.35 15.12
C CYS A 508 12.50 -0.14 15.13
N ALA A 509 13.46 0.79 14.99
CA ALA A 509 14.88 0.45 14.95
C ALA A 509 15.37 -0.30 16.21
N GLU A 510 14.84 0.02 17.39
CA GLU A 510 15.16 -0.67 18.64
C GLU A 510 14.66 -2.12 18.65
N LYS A 511 13.44 -2.36 18.13
CA LYS A 511 12.88 -3.71 18.05
C LYS A 511 13.61 -4.53 16.99
N LEU A 512 13.99 -3.93 15.86
CA LEU A 512 14.75 -4.60 14.81
C LEU A 512 16.15 -5.00 15.30
N ASP A 513 16.85 -4.12 16.03
CA ASP A 513 18.13 -4.45 16.67
C ASP A 513 17.98 -5.57 17.71
N ALA A 514 16.89 -5.57 18.48
CA ALA A 514 16.60 -6.63 19.45
C ALA A 514 16.19 -7.97 18.80
N ALA A 515 15.77 -7.94 17.54
CA ALA A 515 15.43 -9.13 16.77
C ALA A 515 16.66 -9.81 16.13
N TRP A 516 17.80 -9.11 16.05
CA TRP A 516 19.05 -9.66 15.53
C TRP A 516 19.59 -10.81 16.40
N ASP A 517 20.06 -11.87 15.73
CA ASP A 517 20.74 -13.02 16.32
C ASP A 517 21.90 -13.42 15.38
N GLU A 518 23.10 -13.64 15.89
CA GLU A 518 24.28 -14.00 15.08
C GLU A 518 24.12 -15.34 14.35
N ARG A 519 23.13 -16.15 14.76
CA ARG A 519 22.79 -17.42 14.11
C ARG A 519 21.81 -17.28 12.95
N LEU A 520 21.35 -16.07 12.63
CA LEU A 520 20.52 -15.85 11.45
C LEU A 520 21.34 -16.13 10.19
N ASP A 521 20.83 -17.00 9.32
CA ASP A 521 21.43 -17.34 8.04
C ASP A 521 20.39 -17.32 6.91
N GLY A 522 20.86 -17.43 5.66
CA GLY A 522 20.00 -17.61 4.49
C GLY A 522 18.82 -16.63 4.39
N VAL A 523 17.59 -17.15 4.40
CA VAL A 523 16.37 -16.34 4.26
C VAL A 523 16.08 -15.49 5.50
N SER A 524 16.47 -15.93 6.70
CA SER A 524 16.18 -15.23 7.95
C SER A 524 16.96 -13.94 8.07
N ILE A 525 18.27 -13.98 7.79
CA ILE A 525 19.10 -12.77 7.73
C ILE A 525 18.69 -11.86 6.57
N MET A 526 18.32 -12.41 5.41
CA MET A 526 17.80 -11.60 4.30
C MET A 526 16.47 -10.90 4.63
N SER A 527 15.59 -11.54 5.39
CA SER A 527 14.34 -10.93 5.88
C SER A 527 14.62 -9.78 6.86
N TRP A 528 15.61 -9.97 7.74
CA TRP A 528 16.08 -8.91 8.64
C TRP A 528 16.74 -7.76 7.89
N LEU A 529 17.59 -8.06 6.92
CA LEU A 529 18.27 -7.07 6.08
C LEU A 529 17.27 -6.28 5.23
N TYR A 530 16.23 -6.92 4.70
CA TYR A 530 15.13 -6.23 4.01
C TYR A 530 14.45 -5.22 4.95
N ALA A 531 14.14 -5.63 6.19
CA ALA A 531 13.59 -4.72 7.19
C ALA A 531 14.56 -3.56 7.52
N LEU A 532 15.87 -3.82 7.54
CA LEU A 532 16.90 -2.80 7.76
C LEU A 532 16.97 -1.78 6.61
N VAL A 533 16.97 -2.21 5.35
CA VAL A 533 16.94 -1.32 4.17
C VAL A 533 15.74 -0.37 4.26
N ARG A 534 14.58 -0.89 4.67
CA ARG A 534 13.36 -0.10 4.87
C ARG A 534 13.44 0.88 6.05
N VAL A 535 14.22 0.57 7.09
CA VAL A 535 14.49 1.49 8.19
C VAL A 535 15.35 2.67 7.73
N PHE A 536 16.37 2.42 6.90
CA PHE A 536 17.21 3.48 6.35
C PHE A 536 16.45 4.38 5.37
N SER A 537 15.56 3.79 4.57
CA SER A 537 14.78 4.50 3.55
C SER A 537 13.33 4.73 3.99
N PHE A 538 13.15 5.10 5.26
CA PHE A 538 11.83 5.12 5.87
C PHE A 538 10.91 6.20 5.29
N ARG A 539 11.43 7.22 4.59
CA ARG A 539 10.60 8.28 4.00
C ARG A 539 9.88 7.78 2.75
N GLU A 540 10.57 6.96 1.98
CA GLU A 540 10.10 6.31 0.76
C GLU A 540 9.28 5.06 1.11
N ALA A 541 9.77 4.22 2.03
CA ALA A 541 9.15 2.92 2.34
C ALA A 541 7.93 3.00 3.29
N ALA A 542 7.58 4.18 3.83
CA ALA A 542 6.62 4.29 4.91
C ALA A 542 5.22 3.82 4.52
N GLY A 543 4.80 2.72 5.14
CA GLY A 543 3.42 2.25 5.07
C GLY A 543 3.08 1.45 3.82
N GLU A 544 4.07 1.04 3.03
CA GLU A 544 3.94 0.13 1.90
C GLU A 544 4.03 -1.33 2.38
N PRO A 545 3.10 -2.24 2.05
CA PRO A 545 3.30 -3.65 2.31
C PRO A 545 4.48 -4.20 1.47
N PRO A 546 5.16 -5.29 1.89
CA PRO A 546 6.08 -5.97 1.00
C PRO A 546 5.37 -6.44 -0.27
N ASP A 547 6.04 -6.31 -1.40
CA ASP A 547 5.55 -6.78 -2.69
C ASP A 547 5.43 -8.32 -2.72
N GLU A 548 4.58 -8.87 -3.60
CA GLU A 548 4.41 -10.31 -3.74
C GLU A 548 5.72 -11.03 -4.09
N VAL A 549 6.59 -10.40 -4.89
CA VAL A 549 7.91 -10.96 -5.22
C VAL A 549 8.77 -11.10 -3.97
N ILE A 550 8.75 -10.09 -3.08
CA ILE A 550 9.45 -10.15 -1.79
C ILE A 550 8.85 -11.25 -0.91
N LEU A 551 7.53 -11.31 -0.78
CA LEU A 551 6.84 -12.30 0.05
C LEU A 551 7.12 -13.73 -0.43
N ARG A 552 7.09 -13.97 -1.74
CA ARG A 552 7.38 -15.28 -2.34
C ARG A 552 8.79 -15.78 -1.99
N ARG A 553 9.76 -14.86 -1.91
CA ARG A 553 11.17 -15.17 -1.66
C ARG A 553 11.51 -15.27 -0.17
N LEU A 554 10.99 -14.34 0.64
CA LEU A 554 11.40 -14.15 2.03
C LEU A 554 10.36 -14.61 3.05
N ASP A 555 9.07 -14.68 2.71
CA ASP A 555 8.00 -14.99 3.67
C ASP A 555 7.69 -16.49 3.80
N LYS A 556 8.73 -17.33 3.76
CA LYS A 556 8.60 -18.78 3.94
C LYS A 556 7.97 -19.06 5.32
N ARG A 557 6.84 -19.78 5.33
CA ARG A 557 6.05 -20.07 6.56
C ARG A 557 5.60 -18.82 7.33
N GLY A 558 5.55 -17.64 6.69
CA GLY A 558 5.14 -16.37 7.31
C GLY A 558 6.23 -15.69 8.14
N GLU A 559 7.51 -16.00 7.90
CA GLU A 559 8.64 -15.48 8.68
C GLU A 559 8.84 -13.97 8.55
N LEU A 560 8.88 -13.43 7.33
CA LEU A 560 9.02 -11.99 7.09
C LEU A 560 7.81 -11.24 7.64
N THR A 561 6.60 -11.73 7.38
CA THR A 561 5.35 -11.14 7.87
C THR A 561 5.33 -11.10 9.40
N ARG A 562 5.80 -12.17 10.06
CA ARG A 562 5.98 -12.19 11.51
C ARG A 562 7.00 -11.13 11.94
N LEU A 563 8.20 -11.13 11.35
CA LEU A 563 9.25 -10.19 11.70
C LEU A 563 8.76 -8.75 11.60
N LEU A 564 8.21 -8.34 10.45
CA LEU A 564 7.73 -6.98 10.21
C LEU A 564 6.62 -6.55 11.17
N ARG A 565 5.74 -7.47 11.57
CA ARG A 565 4.74 -7.21 12.60
C ARG A 565 5.40 -7.00 13.96
N ASP A 566 6.32 -7.87 14.35
CA ASP A 566 6.97 -7.82 15.66
C ASP A 566 7.84 -6.55 15.80
N VAL A 567 8.53 -6.14 14.74
CA VAL A 567 9.37 -4.93 14.73
C VAL A 567 8.58 -3.65 14.41
N CYS A 568 7.27 -3.73 14.19
CA CYS A 568 6.42 -2.58 13.90
C CYS A 568 6.48 -1.53 15.03
N ALA A 569 6.54 -0.25 14.66
CA ALA A 569 6.52 0.86 15.62
C ALA A 569 5.11 1.21 16.13
N GLY A 570 4.06 0.57 15.62
CA GLY A 570 2.67 0.78 16.04
C GLY A 570 2.44 0.55 17.53
N THR A 571 3.11 -0.44 18.11
CA THR A 571 3.05 -0.81 19.54
C THR A 571 4.45 -0.76 20.15
N GLY A 572 4.58 -0.46 21.44
CA GLY A 572 5.86 -0.49 22.17
C GLY A 572 6.96 0.50 21.71
N CYS A 573 6.71 1.37 20.72
CA CYS A 573 7.66 2.40 20.30
C CYS A 573 7.45 3.69 21.08
N THR A 574 8.31 3.93 22.07
CA THR A 574 8.22 5.07 22.98
C THR A 574 9.04 6.28 22.50
N PRO A 575 8.78 7.50 23.00
CA PRO A 575 9.61 8.68 22.72
C PRO A 575 11.09 8.52 23.10
N GLY A 576 11.42 7.55 23.95
CA GLY A 576 12.80 7.20 24.29
C GLY A 576 13.59 6.60 23.12
N HIS A 577 12.91 6.01 22.13
CA HIS A 577 13.52 5.41 20.94
C HIS A 577 13.94 6.48 19.92
N SER A 578 14.84 7.38 20.34
CA SER A 578 15.16 8.61 19.61
C SER A 578 15.73 8.42 18.21
N ARG A 579 16.21 7.24 17.83
CA ARG A 579 16.69 6.94 16.47
C ARG A 579 15.66 6.17 15.62
N CYS A 580 14.46 5.94 16.14
CA CYS A 580 13.41 5.25 15.41
C CYS A 580 12.75 6.18 14.38
N PRO A 581 12.55 5.73 13.12
CA PRO A 581 11.84 6.49 12.09
C PRO A 581 10.52 7.13 12.54
N ALA A 582 9.68 6.38 13.27
CA ALA A 582 8.42 6.90 13.78
C ALA A 582 8.61 8.09 14.73
N GLN A 583 9.66 8.09 15.55
CA GLN A 583 9.96 9.17 16.50
C GLN A 583 10.62 10.36 15.81
N ILE A 584 11.47 10.11 14.80
CA ILE A 584 12.05 11.16 13.96
C ILE A 584 10.93 11.96 13.28
N VAL A 585 10.00 11.29 12.60
CA VAL A 585 8.87 11.96 11.93
C VAL A 585 7.92 12.63 12.92
N THR A 586 7.73 12.04 14.10
CA THR A 586 6.93 12.68 15.17
C THR A 586 7.59 13.99 15.65
N ALA A 587 8.92 14.00 15.80
CA ALA A 587 9.66 15.21 16.16
C ALA A 587 9.64 16.26 15.04
N GLU A 588 9.77 15.84 13.77
CA GLU A 588 9.61 16.72 12.60
C GLU A 588 8.20 17.36 12.60
N ALA A 589 7.15 16.58 12.87
CA ALA A 589 5.78 17.08 12.98
C ALA A 589 5.59 18.03 14.17
N LEU A 590 6.27 17.81 15.29
CA LEU A 590 6.25 18.73 16.43
C LEU A 590 6.91 20.08 16.11
N GLY A 591 7.95 20.08 15.26
CA GLY A 591 8.61 21.28 14.76
C GLY A 591 7.91 21.96 13.59
N ALA A 592 6.96 21.28 12.96
CA ALA A 592 6.24 21.78 11.79
C ALA A 592 5.11 22.74 12.17
N ARG A 593 4.82 23.65 11.24
CA ARG A 593 3.66 24.56 11.28
C ARG A 593 2.52 24.10 10.39
N LEU A 594 2.84 23.30 9.37
CA LEU A 594 1.88 22.57 8.55
C LEU A 594 2.16 21.07 8.64
N VAL A 595 1.17 20.28 9.07
CA VAL A 595 1.28 18.81 9.05
C VAL A 595 0.26 18.23 8.09
N VAL A 596 0.71 17.36 7.20
CA VAL A 596 -0.17 16.56 6.33
C VAL A 596 -0.23 15.13 6.89
N THR A 597 -1.43 14.59 7.09
CA THR A 597 -1.67 13.28 7.72
C THR A 597 -2.90 12.57 7.13
N ASN A 598 -3.19 11.34 7.56
CA ASN A 598 -4.50 10.73 7.31
C ASN A 598 -5.51 11.03 8.43
N HIS A 599 -6.79 10.82 8.12
CA HIS A 599 -7.89 10.93 9.07
C HIS A 599 -7.72 10.08 10.32
N HIS A 600 -7.25 8.83 10.18
CA HIS A 600 -7.08 7.91 11.31
C HIS A 600 -6.08 8.45 12.33
N LYS A 601 -4.95 9.01 11.88
CA LYS A 601 -3.94 9.63 12.74
C LYS A 601 -4.41 10.98 13.28
N LEU A 602 -5.17 11.76 12.51
CA LEU A 602 -5.80 12.99 13.02
C LEU A 602 -6.76 12.70 14.17
N ALA A 603 -7.57 11.65 14.06
CA ALA A 603 -8.52 11.24 15.10
C ALA A 603 -7.86 10.88 16.44
N LEU A 604 -6.59 10.44 16.42
CA LEU A 604 -5.82 10.06 17.61
C LEU A 604 -4.75 11.11 17.98
N LEU A 605 -4.72 12.27 17.31
CA LEU A 605 -3.63 13.23 17.46
C LEU A 605 -3.56 13.79 18.89
N ASP A 606 -4.71 14.09 19.50
CA ASP A 606 -4.77 14.58 20.88
C ASP A 606 -4.54 13.49 21.95
N ARG A 607 -4.41 12.22 21.53
CA ARG A 607 -3.98 11.10 22.39
C ARG A 607 -2.51 10.72 22.18
N ASP A 608 -1.81 11.38 21.26
CA ASP A 608 -0.38 11.16 21.04
C ASP A 608 0.45 11.78 22.18
N GLN A 609 1.42 11.02 22.71
CA GLN A 609 2.25 11.45 23.84
C GLN A 609 3.08 12.71 23.57
N VAL A 610 3.37 13.01 22.30
CA VAL A 610 4.22 14.13 21.89
C VAL A 610 3.40 15.25 21.24
N LEU A 611 2.37 14.90 20.46
CA LEU A 611 1.61 15.86 19.64
C LEU A 611 0.29 16.33 20.26
N SER A 612 -0.09 15.83 21.44
CA SER A 612 -1.35 16.21 22.08
C SER A 612 -1.43 17.71 22.36
N GLY A 613 -2.55 18.35 21.95
CA GLY A 613 -2.79 19.77 22.18
C GLY A 613 -1.95 20.73 21.33
N VAL A 614 -1.15 20.22 20.38
CA VAL A 614 -0.24 21.04 19.57
C VAL A 614 -0.95 21.86 18.49
N PHE A 615 -2.06 21.35 17.95
CA PHE A 615 -2.70 21.91 16.76
C PHE A 615 -4.12 22.39 17.08
N ARG A 616 -4.47 23.61 16.70
CA ARG A 616 -5.83 24.17 16.87
C ARG A 616 -6.65 24.25 15.59
N HIS A 617 -6.03 24.22 14.42
CA HIS A 617 -6.73 24.41 13.13
C HIS A 617 -6.63 23.16 12.25
N TYR A 618 -7.78 22.58 11.86
CA TYR A 618 -7.86 21.35 11.07
C TYR A 618 -8.54 21.57 9.72
N ILE A 619 -7.93 21.03 8.67
CA ILE A 619 -8.56 20.81 7.36
C ILE A 619 -8.74 19.30 7.18
N ILE A 620 -9.97 18.86 6.92
CA ILE A 620 -10.35 17.47 6.75
C ILE A 620 -10.88 17.33 5.32
N ASP A 621 -9.98 16.94 4.41
CA ASP A 621 -10.23 16.73 2.99
C ASP A 621 -10.76 15.32 2.71
N GLU A 622 -11.64 15.16 1.73
CA GLU A 622 -12.42 13.92 1.52
C GLU A 622 -13.21 13.51 2.79
N ALA A 623 -13.79 14.51 3.46
CA ALA A 623 -14.50 14.41 4.74
C ALA A 623 -15.61 13.34 4.81
N ASN A 624 -16.17 12.93 3.67
CA ASN A 624 -17.14 11.83 3.62
C ASN A 624 -16.57 10.49 4.11
N HIS A 625 -15.24 10.35 4.19
CA HIS A 625 -14.56 9.18 4.76
C HIS A 625 -14.15 9.34 6.23
N PHE A 626 -14.34 10.53 6.81
CA PHE A 626 -13.85 10.83 8.14
C PHE A 626 -14.52 9.97 9.22
N GLU A 627 -15.81 9.69 9.09
CA GLU A 627 -16.56 8.86 10.03
C GLU A 627 -15.96 7.44 10.17
N ALA A 628 -15.72 6.76 9.06
CA ALA A 628 -15.15 5.43 9.05
C ALA A 628 -13.72 5.45 9.62
N ALA A 629 -12.94 6.49 9.31
CA ALA A 629 -11.60 6.65 9.85
C ALA A 629 -11.58 6.85 11.37
N VAL A 630 -12.48 7.68 11.91
CA VAL A 630 -12.68 7.87 13.36
C VAL A 630 -13.09 6.55 14.01
N ARG A 631 -14.13 5.88 13.50
CA ARG A 631 -14.58 4.59 14.02
C ARG A 631 -13.44 3.57 14.12
N ASN A 632 -12.66 3.43 13.04
CA ASN A 632 -11.53 2.50 12.99
C ASN A 632 -10.38 2.92 13.92
N ALA A 633 -10.17 4.23 14.11
CA ALA A 633 -9.14 4.75 15.00
C ALA A 633 -9.39 4.44 16.48
N PHE A 634 -10.65 4.39 16.89
CA PHE A 634 -11.05 4.07 18.26
C PHE A 634 -11.49 2.61 18.45
N ALA A 635 -11.41 1.79 17.40
CA ALA A 635 -11.71 0.36 17.49
C ALA A 635 -10.68 -0.36 18.38
N ARG A 636 -11.14 -1.42 19.06
CA ARG A 636 -10.34 -2.27 19.94
C ARG A 636 -10.37 -3.69 19.40
N GLU A 637 -9.22 -4.27 19.09
CA GLU A 637 -9.12 -5.65 18.58
C GLU A 637 -8.14 -6.49 19.41
N ALA A 638 -8.63 -7.60 19.95
CA ALA A 638 -7.84 -8.61 20.63
C ALA A 638 -7.82 -9.89 19.79
N GLY A 639 -6.63 -10.40 19.49
CA GLY A 639 -6.48 -11.63 18.73
C GLY A 639 -5.55 -12.63 19.41
N SER A 640 -5.95 -13.90 19.35
CA SER A 640 -5.20 -15.02 19.97
C SER A 640 -3.95 -15.42 19.19
N ARG A 641 -3.85 -15.07 17.89
CA ARG A 641 -2.70 -15.42 17.06
C ARG A 641 -1.51 -14.52 17.39
N GLU A 642 -1.80 -13.24 17.51
CA GLU A 642 -0.87 -12.14 17.77
C GLU A 642 -0.19 -12.34 19.11
N ILE A 643 -0.98 -12.57 20.17
CA ILE A 643 -0.45 -12.68 21.53
C ILE A 643 0.30 -13.98 21.81
N ARG A 644 0.00 -15.05 21.07
CA ARG A 644 0.59 -16.37 21.29
C ARG A 644 2.11 -16.35 21.16
N GLU A 645 2.64 -15.56 20.24
CA GLU A 645 4.08 -15.51 19.96
C GLU A 645 4.83 -14.80 21.09
N SER A 646 4.30 -13.68 21.60
CA SER A 646 4.82 -12.99 22.79
C SER A 646 4.81 -13.91 24.01
N ILE A 647 3.73 -14.69 24.20
CA ILE A 647 3.62 -15.67 25.29
C ILE A 647 4.66 -16.80 25.14
N SER A 648 4.86 -17.34 23.93
CA SER A 648 5.88 -18.36 23.67
C SER A 648 7.30 -17.82 23.87
N TYR A 649 7.56 -16.57 23.49
CA TYR A 649 8.84 -15.92 23.75
C TYR A 649 9.08 -15.73 25.25
N ILE A 650 8.07 -15.23 25.99
CA ILE A 650 8.13 -15.07 27.45
C ILE A 650 8.41 -16.41 28.13
N GLU A 651 7.79 -17.51 27.71
CA GLU A 651 8.06 -18.85 28.25
C GLU A 651 9.53 -19.25 28.07
N SER A 652 10.07 -19.04 26.88
CA SER A 652 11.48 -19.33 26.57
C SER A 652 12.43 -18.43 27.37
N ALA A 653 12.10 -17.14 27.48
CA ALA A 653 12.87 -16.16 28.25
C ALA A 653 12.84 -16.46 29.75
N ALA A 654 11.70 -16.89 30.30
CA ALA A 654 11.53 -17.25 31.70
C ALA A 654 12.52 -18.33 32.14
N ARG A 655 12.74 -19.35 31.30
CA ARG A 655 13.74 -20.39 31.56
C ARG A 655 15.15 -19.81 31.68
N ARG A 656 15.53 -18.91 30.76
CA ARG A 656 16.85 -18.25 30.77
C ARG A 656 17.02 -17.33 31.98
N VAL A 657 15.96 -16.60 32.33
CA VAL A 657 15.93 -15.71 33.51
C VAL A 657 16.03 -16.55 34.78
N GLY A 658 15.30 -17.65 34.89
CA GLY A 658 15.33 -18.55 36.05
C GLY A 658 16.70 -19.17 36.29
N ILE A 659 17.37 -19.67 35.24
CA ILE A 659 18.74 -20.19 35.34
C ILE A 659 19.71 -19.12 35.85
N ARG A 660 19.59 -17.89 35.33
CA ARG A 660 20.45 -16.78 35.74
C ARG A 660 20.15 -16.30 37.16
N ALA A 661 18.89 -16.19 37.53
CA ALA A 661 18.44 -15.82 38.88
C ALA A 661 18.93 -16.84 39.92
N GLY A 662 18.85 -18.14 39.61
CA GLY A 662 19.39 -19.20 40.46
C GLY A 662 20.91 -19.07 40.66
N LYS A 663 21.67 -18.79 39.59
CA LYS A 663 23.12 -18.50 39.69
C LYS A 663 23.43 -17.23 40.47
N ALA A 664 22.55 -16.23 40.42
CA ALA A 664 22.71 -14.95 41.09
C ALA A 664 22.18 -14.92 42.53
N GLY A 665 21.52 -15.99 43.00
CA GLY A 665 20.87 -16.03 44.31
C GLY A 665 19.65 -15.11 44.44
N ASP A 666 19.03 -14.69 43.33
CA ASP A 666 17.84 -13.80 43.36
C ASP A 666 16.57 -14.64 43.60
N SER A 667 16.19 -14.77 44.87
CA SER A 667 15.04 -15.58 45.32
C SER A 667 13.71 -15.08 44.77
N LYS A 668 13.55 -13.76 44.60
CA LYS A 668 12.33 -13.13 44.06
C LYS A 668 12.16 -13.50 42.59
N ALA A 669 13.19 -13.33 41.78
CA ALA A 669 13.17 -13.71 40.37
C ALA A 669 13.02 -15.23 40.21
N GLY A 670 13.72 -16.04 41.03
CA GLY A 670 13.60 -17.49 41.03
C GLY A 670 12.16 -17.98 41.30
N ALA A 671 11.52 -17.47 42.35
CA ALA A 671 10.14 -17.81 42.70
C ALA A 671 9.15 -17.39 41.60
N ALA A 672 9.32 -16.19 41.02
CA ALA A 672 8.48 -15.73 39.91
C ALA A 672 8.59 -16.62 38.68
N MET A 673 9.81 -17.08 38.32
CA MET A 673 10.01 -17.95 37.16
C MET A 673 9.43 -19.35 37.38
N ALA A 674 9.43 -19.87 38.61
CA ALA A 674 8.78 -21.14 38.95
C ALA A 674 7.25 -21.09 38.70
N LEU A 675 6.61 -19.96 39.00
CA LEU A 675 5.16 -19.76 38.81
C LEU A 675 4.78 -19.41 37.36
N THR A 676 5.76 -19.05 36.51
CA THR A 676 5.49 -18.58 35.15
C THR A 676 4.91 -19.69 34.26
N GLY A 677 5.35 -20.94 34.42
CA GLY A 677 4.83 -22.07 33.65
C GLY A 677 3.33 -22.31 33.88
N GLU A 678 2.88 -22.22 35.14
CA GLU A 678 1.47 -22.34 35.52
C GLU A 678 0.65 -21.18 34.95
N ALA A 679 1.13 -19.94 35.11
CA ALA A 679 0.44 -18.75 34.60
C ALA A 679 0.26 -18.79 33.07
N ILE A 680 1.28 -19.21 32.31
CA ILE A 680 1.21 -19.37 30.86
C ILE A 680 0.23 -20.48 30.47
N SER A 681 0.23 -21.59 31.21
CA SER A 681 -0.72 -22.69 30.98
C SER A 681 -2.17 -22.26 31.25
N ALA A 682 -2.39 -21.48 32.31
CA ALA A 682 -3.69 -20.88 32.60
C ALA A 682 -4.13 -19.93 31.48
N PHE A 683 -3.25 -19.04 31.01
CA PHE A 683 -3.54 -18.14 29.89
C PHE A 683 -3.95 -18.90 28.62
N ARG A 684 -3.17 -19.93 28.23
CA ARG A 684 -3.48 -20.77 27.06
C ARG A 684 -4.84 -21.46 27.19
N ARG A 685 -5.16 -21.96 28.39
CA ARG A 685 -6.46 -22.58 28.68
C ARG A 685 -7.60 -21.57 28.56
N ARG A 686 -7.52 -20.41 29.22
CA ARG A 686 -8.55 -19.35 29.13
C ARG A 686 -8.74 -18.82 27.71
N SER A 687 -7.65 -18.69 26.95
CA SER A 687 -7.71 -18.31 25.54
C SER A 687 -8.45 -19.33 24.69
N ARG A 688 -8.33 -20.63 25.02
CA ARG A 688 -9.05 -21.71 24.32
C ARG A 688 -10.53 -21.71 24.69
N GLU A 689 -10.84 -21.62 25.98
CA GLU A 689 -12.22 -21.54 26.50
C GLU A 689 -13.01 -20.38 25.87
N LEU A 690 -12.38 -19.21 25.69
CA LEU A 690 -13.01 -18.09 24.98
C LEU A 690 -13.27 -18.42 23.50
N GLY A 691 -12.32 -19.06 22.83
CA GLY A 691 -12.50 -19.50 21.43
C GLY A 691 -13.60 -20.52 21.26
N GLU A 692 -13.72 -21.46 22.19
CA GLU A 692 -14.79 -22.46 22.25
C GLU A 692 -16.16 -21.78 22.48
N ALA A 693 -16.25 -20.87 23.45
CA ALA A 693 -17.47 -20.10 23.72
C ALA A 693 -17.91 -19.23 22.53
N LEU A 694 -16.98 -18.65 21.78
CA LEU A 694 -17.33 -17.92 20.55
C LEU A 694 -17.80 -18.89 19.46
N ALA A 695 -17.20 -20.08 19.35
CA ALA A 695 -17.56 -21.06 18.34
C ALA A 695 -18.95 -21.69 18.56
N THR A 696 -19.41 -21.83 19.81
CA THR A 696 -20.75 -22.34 20.11
C THR A 696 -21.88 -21.39 19.67
N LEU A 697 -21.60 -20.09 19.59
CA LEU A 697 -22.57 -19.09 19.13
C LEU A 697 -22.83 -19.12 17.62
N PHE A 698 -21.90 -19.69 16.85
CA PHE A 698 -21.92 -19.73 15.39
C PHE A 698 -21.68 -21.16 14.87
N PRO A 699 -22.69 -22.06 14.98
CA PRO A 699 -22.57 -23.47 14.58
C PRO A 699 -22.38 -23.66 13.06
N ASP A 700 -22.98 -22.80 12.23
CA ASP A 700 -22.82 -22.79 10.77
C ASP A 700 -21.59 -21.96 10.36
N LYS A 701 -20.47 -22.63 10.09
CA LYS A 701 -19.15 -22.01 9.93
C LYS A 701 -18.82 -21.68 8.47
N ASP A 702 -18.54 -20.40 8.21
CA ASP A 702 -17.56 -20.02 7.19
C ASP A 702 -16.26 -19.64 7.92
N ARG A 703 -15.23 -20.50 7.85
CA ARG A 703 -13.95 -20.24 8.52
C ARG A 703 -13.35 -18.92 8.02
N GLY A 704 -12.98 -18.04 8.95
CA GLY A 704 -12.42 -16.73 8.65
C GLY A 704 -13.46 -15.63 8.37
N ALA A 705 -14.76 -15.96 8.34
CA ALA A 705 -15.81 -14.95 8.24
C ALA A 705 -15.92 -14.12 9.52
N THR A 706 -16.41 -12.88 9.37
CA THR A 706 -16.71 -11.99 10.50
C THR A 706 -18.13 -12.22 10.96
N HIS A 707 -18.30 -12.50 12.24
CA HIS A 707 -19.58 -12.74 12.90
C HIS A 707 -19.85 -11.65 13.92
N VAL A 708 -21.06 -11.11 13.92
CA VAL A 708 -21.45 -10.02 14.82
C VAL A 708 -22.10 -10.61 16.07
N LEU A 709 -21.66 -10.15 17.25
CA LEU A 709 -22.28 -10.49 18.52
C LEU A 709 -23.45 -9.53 18.78
N THR A 710 -24.60 -9.82 18.17
CA THR A 710 -25.79 -9.00 18.36
C THR A 710 -26.43 -9.24 19.74
N PRO A 711 -27.20 -8.29 20.29
CA PRO A 711 -27.97 -8.52 21.52
C PRO A 711 -28.79 -9.81 21.51
N GLU A 712 -29.43 -10.18 20.39
CA GLU A 712 -30.20 -11.43 20.31
C GLU A 712 -29.32 -12.68 20.41
N ILE A 713 -28.08 -12.62 19.91
CA ILE A 713 -27.10 -13.70 20.07
C ILE A 713 -26.62 -13.75 21.52
N LEU A 714 -26.33 -12.59 22.11
CA LEU A 714 -25.86 -12.47 23.50
C LEU A 714 -26.95 -12.87 24.52
N SER A 715 -28.23 -12.73 24.19
CA SER A 715 -29.34 -13.17 25.03
C SER A 715 -29.72 -14.66 24.88
N ARG A 716 -29.07 -15.42 23.98
CA ARG A 716 -29.34 -16.86 23.83
C ARG A 716 -28.97 -17.60 25.12
N PRO A 717 -29.74 -18.63 25.51
CA PRO A 717 -29.36 -19.48 26.63
C PRO A 717 -28.05 -20.21 26.31
N GLY A 718 -27.08 -20.10 27.21
CA GLY A 718 -25.80 -20.78 27.14
C GLY A 718 -25.69 -21.93 28.14
N GLU A 719 -24.46 -22.39 28.38
CA GLU A 719 -24.17 -23.45 29.35
C GLU A 719 -24.67 -23.09 30.76
N GLY A 720 -25.39 -24.02 31.40
CA GLY A 720 -25.90 -23.81 32.77
C GLY A 720 -27.04 -22.80 32.88
N GLY A 721 -27.67 -22.38 31.78
CA GLY A 721 -28.84 -21.50 31.77
C GLY A 721 -28.52 -19.99 31.81
N ALA A 722 -27.25 -19.61 31.94
CA ALA A 722 -26.81 -18.22 31.85
C ALA A 722 -26.91 -17.68 30.41
N ALA A 723 -27.06 -16.38 30.23
CA ALA A 723 -27.07 -15.77 28.91
C ALA A 723 -25.68 -15.88 28.25
N ALA A 724 -25.62 -16.10 26.93
CA ALA A 724 -24.38 -16.16 26.16
C ALA A 724 -23.44 -14.96 26.40
N GLY A 725 -24.00 -13.76 26.56
CA GLY A 725 -23.26 -12.54 26.86
C GLY A 725 -22.58 -12.56 28.24
N GLU A 726 -23.23 -13.13 29.25
CA GLU A 726 -22.65 -13.29 30.59
C GLU A 726 -21.48 -14.29 30.56
N ILE A 727 -21.65 -15.40 29.83
CA ILE A 727 -20.59 -16.40 29.64
C ILE A 727 -19.39 -15.76 28.95
N LEU A 728 -19.61 -15.05 27.82
CA LEU A 728 -18.53 -14.37 27.10
C LEU A 728 -17.83 -13.34 27.99
N THR A 729 -18.57 -12.53 28.73
CA THR A 729 -18.02 -11.55 29.68
C THR A 729 -17.14 -12.23 30.73
N GLY A 730 -17.58 -13.37 31.27
CA GLY A 730 -16.81 -14.19 32.20
C GLY A 730 -15.52 -14.75 31.57
N ARG A 731 -15.58 -15.27 30.34
CA ARG A 731 -14.40 -15.81 29.62
C ARG A 731 -13.39 -14.71 29.26
N VAL A 732 -13.85 -13.55 28.81
CA VAL A 732 -12.99 -12.38 28.55
C VAL A 732 -12.31 -11.90 29.84
N THR A 733 -13.05 -11.84 30.95
CA THR A 733 -12.50 -11.46 32.27
C THR A 733 -11.43 -12.46 32.74
N ALA A 734 -11.71 -13.76 32.64
CA ALA A 734 -10.75 -14.80 33.03
C ALA A 734 -9.45 -14.74 32.21
N LEU A 735 -9.54 -14.44 30.90
CA LEU A 735 -8.38 -14.26 30.05
C LEU A 735 -7.61 -12.97 30.38
N HIS A 736 -8.32 -11.88 30.65
CA HIS A 736 -7.73 -10.62 31.13
C HIS A 736 -6.89 -10.86 32.40
N ASP A 737 -7.43 -11.59 33.38
CA ASP A 737 -6.74 -11.87 34.64
C ASP A 737 -5.54 -12.79 34.47
N ALA A 738 -5.62 -13.77 33.57
CA ALA A 738 -4.48 -14.61 33.23
C ALA A 738 -3.34 -13.78 32.58
N ALA A 739 -3.68 -12.83 31.70
CA ALA A 739 -2.70 -11.91 31.10
C ALA A 739 -2.07 -11.00 32.16
N ARG A 740 -2.89 -10.46 33.07
CA ARG A 740 -2.44 -9.65 34.22
C ARG A 740 -1.43 -10.41 35.08
N ARG A 741 -1.73 -11.67 35.42
CA ARG A 741 -0.86 -12.52 36.24
C ARG A 741 0.52 -12.72 35.61
N ILE A 742 0.59 -12.94 34.30
CA ILE A 742 1.88 -13.04 33.59
C ILE A 742 2.66 -11.73 33.73
N HIS A 743 2.03 -10.58 33.46
CA HIS A 743 2.69 -9.29 33.57
C HIS A 743 3.22 -9.01 35.00
N GLU A 744 2.42 -9.32 36.03
CA GLU A 744 2.78 -9.15 37.45
C GLU A 744 4.01 -9.99 37.86
N LEU A 745 4.13 -11.22 37.38
CA LEU A 745 5.28 -12.10 37.68
C LEU A 745 6.60 -11.51 37.20
N PHE A 746 6.60 -10.67 36.16
CA PHE A 746 7.81 -10.02 35.64
C PHE A 746 8.01 -8.59 36.15
N SER A 747 7.19 -8.13 37.11
CA SER A 747 7.28 -6.77 37.68
C SER A 747 8.63 -6.46 38.32
N PHE A 748 9.35 -7.48 38.82
CA PHE A 748 10.69 -7.33 39.39
C PHE A 748 11.73 -6.77 38.39
N LEU A 749 11.52 -6.95 37.08
CA LEU A 749 12.40 -6.40 36.04
C LEU A 749 12.40 -4.87 36.01
N ARG A 750 11.40 -4.22 36.63
CA ARG A 750 11.30 -2.74 36.70
C ARG A 750 12.15 -2.15 37.83
N GLU A 751 12.73 -2.97 38.71
CA GLU A 751 13.59 -2.51 39.79
C GLU A 751 14.96 -2.05 39.26
N LYS A 752 15.46 -0.90 39.74
CA LYS A 752 16.68 -0.23 39.23
C LYS A 752 17.94 -1.09 39.17
N ASN A 753 18.01 -2.21 39.90
CA ASN A 753 19.20 -3.08 39.97
C ASN A 753 18.92 -4.55 39.62
N ALA A 754 17.68 -4.95 39.34
CA ALA A 754 17.34 -6.35 39.08
C ALA A 754 18.08 -6.90 37.85
N MET A 755 18.36 -6.03 36.89
CA MET A 755 19.01 -6.41 35.64
C MET A 755 20.49 -6.73 35.80
N ASP A 756 21.20 -5.91 36.59
CA ASP A 756 22.61 -6.13 36.91
C ASP A 756 22.80 -7.40 37.74
N ARG A 757 21.84 -7.69 38.65
CA ARG A 757 21.83 -8.94 39.44
C ARG A 757 21.72 -10.18 38.55
N ILE A 758 20.78 -10.19 37.60
CA ILE A 758 20.47 -11.36 36.77
C ILE A 758 21.43 -11.47 35.57
N ARG A 759 22.19 -10.43 35.22
CA ARG A 759 23.16 -10.41 34.10
C ARG A 759 22.53 -10.88 32.77
N LEU A 760 21.36 -10.35 32.44
CA LEU A 760 20.73 -10.58 31.13
C LEU A 760 21.36 -9.65 30.08
N PRO A 761 21.67 -10.15 28.87
CA PRO A 761 22.12 -9.30 27.77
C PRO A 761 21.08 -8.21 27.45
N GLU A 762 21.56 -7.01 27.11
CA GLU A 762 20.70 -5.84 26.89
C GLU A 762 19.63 -6.06 25.80
N ARG A 763 20.01 -6.69 24.66
CA ARG A 763 19.07 -7.08 23.60
C ARG A 763 17.98 -8.04 24.08
N SER A 764 18.35 -9.02 24.92
CA SER A 764 17.40 -9.97 25.49
C SER A 764 16.42 -9.31 26.45
N LEU A 765 16.91 -8.36 27.26
CA LEU A 765 16.05 -7.58 28.14
C LEU A 765 15.05 -6.75 27.32
N ARG A 766 15.52 -5.97 26.34
CA ARG A 766 14.65 -5.13 25.49
C ARG A 766 13.53 -5.94 24.84
N ARG A 767 13.86 -7.13 24.31
CA ARG A 767 12.88 -8.02 23.68
C ARG A 767 11.88 -8.61 24.68
N LEU A 768 12.31 -8.96 25.90
CA LEU A 768 11.41 -9.41 26.96
C LEU A 768 10.47 -8.31 27.44
N THR A 769 10.98 -7.09 27.65
CA THR A 769 10.15 -5.94 28.00
C THR A 769 9.11 -5.65 26.93
N ALA A 770 9.49 -5.67 25.64
CA ALA A 770 8.54 -5.47 24.54
C ALA A 770 7.43 -6.53 24.52
N ALA A 771 7.77 -7.81 24.72
CA ALA A 771 6.77 -8.89 24.78
C ALA A 771 5.82 -8.75 25.99
N LEU A 772 6.32 -8.27 27.14
CA LEU A 772 5.50 -8.00 28.33
C LEU A 772 4.58 -6.79 28.15
N ASP A 773 5.04 -5.77 27.43
CA ASP A 773 4.23 -4.60 27.07
C ASP A 773 3.09 -5.01 26.13
N GLU A 774 3.35 -5.89 25.16
CA GLU A 774 2.30 -6.46 24.28
C GLU A 774 1.26 -7.26 25.06
N VAL A 775 1.67 -8.04 26.07
CA VAL A 775 0.73 -8.73 26.98
C VAL A 775 -0.12 -7.75 27.79
N ASN A 776 0.49 -6.65 28.23
CA ASN A 776 -0.25 -5.60 28.94
C ASN A 776 -1.24 -4.86 28.03
N GLU A 777 -0.86 -4.54 26.80
CA GLU A 777 -1.74 -3.90 25.81
C GLU A 777 -2.92 -4.82 25.42
N PHE A 778 -2.65 -6.12 25.25
CA PHE A 778 -3.67 -7.12 25.03
C PHE A 778 -4.66 -7.20 26.20
N ARG A 779 -4.16 -7.15 27.45
CA ARG A 779 -4.98 -7.08 28.66
C ARG A 779 -5.91 -5.86 28.66
N GLU A 780 -5.37 -4.67 28.46
CA GLU A 780 -6.19 -3.43 28.42
C GLU A 780 -7.25 -3.47 27.32
N THR A 781 -6.91 -4.07 26.18
CA THR A 781 -7.85 -4.26 25.07
C THR A 781 -9.00 -5.20 25.44
N LEU A 782 -8.73 -6.31 26.12
CA LEU A 782 -9.78 -7.21 26.63
C LEU A 782 -10.71 -6.50 27.61
N LEU A 783 -10.17 -5.66 28.50
CA LEU A 783 -10.96 -4.87 29.44
C LEU A 783 -11.89 -3.89 28.71
N ALA A 784 -11.38 -3.19 27.68
CA ALA A 784 -12.17 -2.27 26.88
C ALA A 784 -13.27 -3.00 26.08
N ILE A 785 -12.97 -4.16 25.50
CA ILE A 785 -13.97 -4.99 24.80
C ILE A 785 -15.06 -5.44 25.78
N ARG A 786 -14.67 -5.90 26.99
CA ARG A 786 -15.63 -6.28 28.03
C ARG A 786 -16.59 -5.15 28.38
N GLN A 787 -16.09 -3.93 28.54
CA GLN A 787 -16.90 -2.75 28.84
C GLN A 787 -17.85 -2.34 27.70
N ASN A 788 -17.55 -2.75 26.47
CA ASN A 788 -18.35 -2.43 25.29
C ASN A 788 -19.32 -3.55 24.89
N LEU A 789 -19.26 -4.76 25.46
CA LEU A 789 -20.20 -5.83 25.10
C LEU A 789 -21.67 -5.42 25.35
N ASP A 790 -21.91 -4.60 26.38
CA ASP A 790 -23.27 -4.20 26.81
C ASP A 790 -23.64 -2.76 26.41
N ARG A 791 -22.78 -2.05 25.67
CA ARG A 791 -23.04 -0.65 25.30
C ARG A 791 -23.84 -0.54 24.00
N GLU A 792 -24.95 0.19 24.05
CA GLU A 792 -25.86 0.37 22.91
C GLU A 792 -25.17 0.93 21.65
N ASN A 793 -24.39 2.02 21.77
CA ASN A 793 -23.70 2.64 20.64
C ASN A 793 -22.37 1.96 20.24
N THR A 794 -22.23 0.67 20.57
CA THR A 794 -21.06 -0.13 20.17
C THR A 794 -21.48 -1.46 19.59
N ILE A 795 -20.62 -2.02 18.74
CA ILE A 795 -20.81 -3.33 18.15
C ILE A 795 -19.54 -4.15 18.35
N THR A 796 -19.73 -5.38 18.81
CA THR A 796 -18.65 -6.35 18.94
C THR A 796 -18.82 -7.44 17.87
N ALA A 797 -17.73 -7.78 17.21
CA ALA A 797 -17.67 -8.82 16.19
C ALA A 797 -16.47 -9.73 16.45
N CYS A 798 -16.58 -10.99 16.06
CA CYS A 798 -15.50 -11.97 16.14
C CYS A 798 -15.20 -12.62 14.80
N ARG A 799 -13.94 -13.00 14.56
CA ARG A 799 -13.53 -13.87 13.46
C ARG A 799 -12.99 -15.17 14.02
N LEU A 800 -13.48 -16.29 13.49
CA LEU A 800 -13.10 -17.64 13.95
C LEU A 800 -12.30 -18.36 12.87
N PHE A 801 -11.10 -18.79 13.24
CA PHE A 801 -10.22 -19.62 12.41
C PHE A 801 -10.08 -21.01 13.01
N ALA A 802 -9.44 -21.93 12.28
CA ALA A 802 -9.27 -23.31 12.75
C ALA A 802 -8.53 -23.45 14.10
N ARG A 803 -7.64 -22.49 14.43
CA ARG A 803 -6.79 -22.54 15.63
C ARG A 803 -6.73 -21.22 16.41
N HIS A 804 -7.39 -20.18 15.92
CA HIS A 804 -7.29 -18.81 16.44
C HIS A 804 -8.63 -18.11 16.33
N TRP A 805 -8.84 -17.13 17.20
CA TRP A 805 -9.94 -16.17 17.14
C TRP A 805 -9.39 -14.74 17.16
N SER A 806 -10.17 -13.80 16.61
CA SER A 806 -10.07 -12.37 16.89
C SER A 806 -11.42 -11.83 17.35
N LEU A 807 -11.38 -10.85 18.25
CA LEU A 807 -12.54 -10.18 18.84
C LEU A 807 -12.31 -8.68 18.72
N MET A 808 -13.24 -7.98 18.10
CA MET A 808 -13.16 -6.56 17.79
C MET A 808 -14.40 -5.83 18.29
N SER A 809 -14.20 -4.71 18.97
CA SER A 809 -15.27 -3.82 19.40
C SER A 809 -15.07 -2.41 18.81
N GLN A 810 -16.13 -1.82 18.28
CA GLN A 810 -16.10 -0.51 17.64
C GLN A 810 -17.40 0.28 17.90
N TRP A 811 -17.32 1.60 17.79
CA TRP A 811 -18.47 2.49 17.87
C TRP A 811 -19.42 2.30 16.68
N VAL A 812 -20.72 2.54 16.86
CA VAL A 812 -21.76 2.45 15.81
C VAL A 812 -22.06 3.82 15.19
N GLU A 813 -22.23 4.87 15.98
CA GLU A 813 -22.23 6.26 15.54
C GLU A 813 -21.10 7.01 16.26
N VAL A 814 -20.39 7.87 15.53
CA VAL A 814 -19.19 8.55 16.04
C VAL A 814 -19.38 10.05 16.25
N GLY A 815 -20.58 10.61 16.02
CA GLY A 815 -20.83 12.04 16.17
C GLY A 815 -20.48 12.57 17.56
N GLY A 816 -20.86 11.85 18.63
CA GLY A 816 -20.47 12.19 20.00
C GLY A 816 -18.95 12.14 20.22
N LEU A 817 -18.29 11.11 19.67
CA LEU A 817 -16.84 10.95 19.76
C LEU A 817 -16.09 12.08 19.03
N ILE A 818 -16.57 12.51 17.86
CA ILE A 818 -16.02 13.66 17.14
C ILE A 818 -16.18 14.94 17.96
N ARG A 819 -17.34 15.14 18.60
CA ARG A 819 -17.58 16.31 19.45
C ARG A 819 -16.61 16.37 20.63
N GLU A 820 -16.39 15.25 21.29
CA GLU A 820 -15.52 15.16 22.47
C GLU A 820 -14.03 15.27 22.12
N GLU A 821 -13.58 14.50 21.12
CA GLU A 821 -12.15 14.36 20.81
C GLU A 821 -11.65 15.41 19.81
N ILE A 822 -12.53 15.94 18.95
CA ILE A 822 -12.14 16.88 17.88
C ILE A 822 -12.66 18.29 18.13
N TYR A 823 -13.91 18.52 18.56
CA TYR A 823 -14.41 19.90 18.69
C TYR A 823 -13.87 20.64 19.91
N ARG A 824 -13.79 19.97 21.07
CA ARG A 824 -13.57 20.62 22.38
C ARG A 824 -12.36 21.57 22.45
N ARG A 825 -11.26 21.31 21.73
CA ARG A 825 -9.98 22.05 21.86
C ARG A 825 -9.52 22.76 20.58
N LYS A 826 -10.35 22.82 19.53
CA LYS A 826 -9.94 23.33 18.22
C LYS A 826 -10.58 24.68 17.96
N GLY A 827 -9.84 25.58 17.31
CA GLY A 827 -10.41 26.81 16.77
C GLY A 827 -11.16 26.47 15.49
N THR A 828 -10.46 26.50 14.36
CA THR A 828 -11.01 26.20 13.04
C THR A 828 -11.08 24.70 12.73
N ILE A 829 -12.19 24.26 12.13
CA ILE A 829 -12.29 22.94 11.49
C ILE A 829 -12.98 23.10 10.13
N VAL A 830 -12.32 22.66 9.06
CA VAL A 830 -12.89 22.67 7.71
C VAL A 830 -13.12 21.22 7.26
N PHE A 831 -14.38 20.82 7.12
CA PHE A 831 -14.76 19.59 6.42
C PHE A 831 -14.97 19.90 4.94
N THR A 832 -14.21 19.27 4.06
CA THR A 832 -14.34 19.45 2.61
C THR A 832 -14.36 18.13 1.88
N ALA A 833 -15.25 18.00 0.89
CA ALA A 833 -15.26 16.86 -0.02
C ALA A 833 -15.97 17.23 -1.33
N ALA A 834 -15.85 16.36 -2.34
CA ALA A 834 -16.59 16.54 -3.59
C ALA A 834 -18.10 16.27 -3.44
N THR A 835 -18.46 15.47 -2.44
CA THR A 835 -19.82 14.97 -2.19
C THR A 835 -20.01 14.82 -0.68
N ILE A 836 -20.83 15.67 -0.09
CA ILE A 836 -21.22 15.69 1.33
C ILE A 836 -22.74 15.77 1.47
N ARG A 837 -23.44 16.49 0.60
CA ARG A 837 -24.87 16.75 0.71
C ARG A 837 -25.71 15.63 0.13
N HIS A 838 -26.86 15.42 0.76
CA HIS A 838 -27.91 14.54 0.25
C HIS A 838 -29.19 15.36 0.07
N ASN A 839 -29.82 15.26 -1.11
CA ASN A 839 -30.98 16.09 -1.49
C ASN A 839 -30.76 17.62 -1.27
N GLY A 840 -29.57 18.11 -1.64
CA GLY A 840 -29.19 19.53 -1.50
C GLY A 840 -28.89 19.99 -0.07
N ARG A 841 -28.86 19.06 0.90
CA ARG A 841 -28.91 19.32 2.33
C ARG A 841 -27.72 18.69 3.08
N PHE A 842 -27.23 19.34 4.15
CA PHE A 842 -26.06 18.93 4.93
C PHE A 842 -26.40 18.09 6.17
N GLU A 843 -27.67 18.00 6.55
CA GLU A 843 -28.15 17.48 7.82
C GLU A 843 -27.67 16.06 8.12
N ALA A 844 -27.60 15.21 7.10
CA ALA A 844 -27.07 13.85 7.26
C ALA A 844 -25.59 13.87 7.69
N PHE A 845 -24.76 14.71 7.06
CA PHE A 845 -23.36 14.86 7.44
C PHE A 845 -23.20 15.63 8.77
N GLN A 846 -24.10 16.56 9.08
CA GLN A 846 -24.13 17.23 10.38
C GLN A 846 -24.24 16.22 11.52
N ARG A 847 -25.19 15.28 11.45
CA ARG A 847 -25.33 14.22 12.44
C ARG A 847 -24.09 13.32 12.51
N ILE A 848 -23.54 12.94 11.36
CA ILE A 848 -22.31 12.13 11.25
C ILE A 848 -21.14 12.78 12.00
N ALA A 849 -20.92 14.07 11.75
CA ALA A 849 -19.81 14.82 12.33
C ALA A 849 -20.17 15.43 13.71
N GLY A 850 -21.33 15.09 14.29
CA GLY A 850 -21.74 15.57 15.61
C GLY A 850 -22.01 17.07 15.70
N MET A 851 -22.33 17.72 14.58
CA MET A 851 -22.73 19.13 14.50
C MET A 851 -24.20 19.33 14.93
N PRO A 852 -24.59 20.52 15.40
CA PRO A 852 -26.00 20.83 15.67
C PRO A 852 -26.81 20.82 14.37
N VAL A 853 -28.07 20.39 14.46
CA VAL A 853 -29.08 20.41 13.38
C VAL A 853 -30.24 21.29 13.84
N ALA A 854 -30.67 22.24 13.01
CA ALA A 854 -31.72 23.18 13.37
C ALA A 854 -33.06 22.45 13.64
N GLY A 855 -33.70 22.76 14.77
CA GLY A 855 -35.01 22.22 15.13
C GLY A 855 -34.99 20.84 15.81
N GLU A 856 -33.82 20.26 16.07
CA GLU A 856 -33.69 19.05 16.89
C GLU A 856 -33.21 19.44 18.30
N GLU A 857 -34.06 19.24 19.33
CA GLU A 857 -33.56 19.10 20.70
C GLU A 857 -32.68 17.87 20.70
N THR A 858 -31.39 18.06 20.95
CA THR A 858 -30.39 17.01 20.80
C THR A 858 -30.55 15.95 21.91
N ALA A 859 -31.51 15.04 21.72
CA ALA A 859 -31.77 13.89 22.59
C ALA A 859 -31.23 12.61 21.92
N HIS A 860 -29.92 12.53 21.73
CA HIS A 860 -29.26 11.25 21.41
C HIS A 860 -28.74 10.60 22.71
N PRO A 861 -28.77 9.26 22.85
CA PRO A 861 -28.18 8.57 24.00
C PRO A 861 -26.67 8.86 24.01
N GLY A 862 -26.22 9.68 24.97
CA GLY A 862 -24.88 10.28 24.97
C GLY A 862 -24.87 11.81 24.94
N HIS A 863 -26.03 12.46 24.92
CA HIS A 863 -26.17 13.83 25.40
C HIS A 863 -26.17 13.79 26.93
N PRO A 864 -25.14 14.27 27.65
CA PRO A 864 -25.38 14.66 29.02
C PRO A 864 -26.40 15.80 28.93
N GLY A 865 -27.58 15.57 29.51
CA GLY A 865 -28.56 16.62 29.72
C GLY A 865 -27.94 17.76 30.53
N GLY A 866 -28.55 18.94 30.40
CA GLY A 866 -28.13 20.17 31.06
C GLY A 866 -27.85 20.01 32.55
N GLY A 867 -26.57 19.86 32.87
CA GLY A 867 -26.01 20.05 34.20
C GLY A 867 -24.91 21.10 34.08
N GLU A 868 -25.18 22.28 34.65
CA GLU A 868 -24.25 23.35 35.02
C GLU A 868 -22.84 23.23 34.40
N HIS A 869 -22.70 23.70 33.16
CA HIS A 869 -21.37 23.98 32.62
C HIS A 869 -20.86 25.27 33.25
N GLY A 870 -19.87 25.12 34.13
CA GLY A 870 -19.08 26.22 34.64
C GLY A 870 -18.55 27.10 33.50
N ASN A 871 -18.80 28.40 33.65
CA ASN A 871 -18.18 29.56 33.01
C ASN A 871 -17.26 29.31 31.81
N GLY A 872 -17.72 29.68 30.61
CA GLY A 872 -16.86 30.43 29.67
C GLY A 872 -16.49 29.83 28.31
N THR A 873 -17.13 28.77 27.81
CA THR A 873 -16.88 28.36 26.40
C THR A 873 -17.80 29.11 25.45
N GLU A 874 -17.23 30.05 24.69
CA GLU A 874 -17.90 30.70 23.54
C GLU A 874 -18.56 29.66 22.63
N GLU A 875 -19.81 29.94 22.22
CA GLU A 875 -20.57 29.07 21.33
C GLU A 875 -19.90 29.02 19.95
N LYS A 876 -19.45 27.83 19.53
CA LYS A 876 -18.75 27.63 18.25
C LYS A 876 -19.66 28.00 17.07
N SER A 877 -19.15 28.83 16.16
CA SER A 877 -19.84 29.15 14.90
C SER A 877 -19.73 27.99 13.89
N PHE A 878 -20.86 27.59 13.32
CA PHE A 878 -20.98 26.56 12.27
C PHE A 878 -21.43 27.20 10.95
N ARG A 879 -20.65 26.99 9.88
CA ARG A 879 -20.88 27.53 8.54
C ARG A 879 -21.01 26.39 7.52
N PHE A 880 -21.85 26.60 6.52
CA PHE A 880 -22.11 25.63 5.44
C PHE A 880 -22.01 26.34 4.09
N ALA A 881 -21.31 25.73 3.13
CA ALA A 881 -21.13 26.31 1.80
C ALA A 881 -21.17 25.24 0.70
N GLU A 882 -21.67 25.61 -0.46
CA GLU A 882 -21.65 24.81 -1.68
C GLU A 882 -20.88 25.57 -2.76
N ILE A 883 -19.96 24.87 -3.43
CA ILE A 883 -19.27 25.35 -4.62
C ILE A 883 -19.57 24.38 -5.76
N PRO A 884 -20.26 24.83 -6.83
CA PRO A 884 -20.60 23.98 -7.96
C PRO A 884 -19.35 23.50 -8.71
N SER A 885 -19.49 22.42 -9.47
CA SER A 885 -18.45 22.00 -10.43
C SER A 885 -18.26 23.11 -11.49
N PRO A 886 -17.01 23.47 -11.84
CA PRO A 886 -16.73 24.39 -12.94
C PRO A 886 -16.91 23.73 -14.32
N PHE A 887 -17.12 22.41 -14.36
CA PHE A 887 -17.28 21.69 -15.62
C PHE A 887 -18.72 21.76 -16.11
N ASP A 888 -18.86 21.99 -17.42
CA ASP A 888 -20.14 22.02 -18.11
C ASP A 888 -20.86 20.66 -17.98
N PRO A 889 -22.02 20.59 -17.31
CA PRO A 889 -22.77 19.35 -17.15
C PRO A 889 -23.17 18.71 -18.48
N SER A 890 -23.30 19.50 -19.57
CA SER A 890 -23.68 18.98 -20.90
C SER A 890 -22.63 18.05 -21.52
N ARG A 891 -21.39 18.05 -21.01
CA ARG A 891 -20.30 17.16 -21.44
C ARG A 891 -20.43 15.73 -20.93
N MET A 892 -21.33 15.50 -19.99
CA MET A 892 -21.63 14.18 -19.44
C MET A 892 -23.09 13.82 -19.70
N GLU A 893 -23.30 12.76 -20.45
CA GLU A 893 -24.61 12.15 -20.58
C GLU A 893 -24.81 11.09 -19.49
N LEU A 894 -25.91 11.16 -18.74
CA LEU A 894 -26.29 10.11 -17.80
C LEU A 894 -27.40 9.25 -18.42
N VAL A 895 -27.09 7.98 -18.65
CA VAL A 895 -27.96 7.05 -19.39
C VAL A 895 -28.39 5.91 -18.48
N ILE A 896 -29.71 5.70 -18.38
CA ILE A 896 -30.30 4.49 -17.80
C ILE A 896 -30.99 3.76 -18.95
N PRO A 897 -30.36 2.72 -19.53
CA PRO A 897 -30.93 2.06 -20.70
C PRO A 897 -32.32 1.46 -20.39
N PRO A 898 -33.27 1.43 -21.34
CA PRO A 898 -34.60 0.84 -21.12
C PRO A 898 -34.56 -0.62 -20.65
N GLN A 899 -33.53 -1.36 -21.07
CA GLN A 899 -33.27 -2.73 -20.67
C GLN A 899 -32.65 -2.86 -19.27
N ALA A 900 -32.31 -1.76 -18.58
CA ALA A 900 -31.80 -1.80 -17.21
C ALA A 900 -32.83 -2.45 -16.29
N VAL A 901 -32.36 -3.38 -15.45
CA VAL A 901 -33.23 -4.16 -14.56
C VAL A 901 -32.95 -3.84 -13.11
N ASN A 902 -33.94 -4.08 -12.27
CA ASN A 902 -33.82 -3.86 -10.83
C ASN A 902 -32.81 -4.86 -10.24
N ALA A 903 -31.64 -4.37 -9.81
CA ALA A 903 -30.55 -5.20 -9.30
C ALA A 903 -30.70 -5.61 -7.81
N ARG A 904 -31.94 -5.72 -7.31
CA ARG A 904 -32.20 -6.37 -6.00
C ARG A 904 -31.78 -7.83 -6.06
N TYR A 905 -31.37 -8.37 -4.91
CA TYR A 905 -30.90 -9.76 -4.80
C TYR A 905 -31.91 -10.79 -5.34
N ALA A 906 -33.21 -10.53 -5.18
CA ALA A 906 -34.29 -11.36 -5.71
C ALA A 906 -34.32 -11.47 -7.24
N ASN A 907 -33.70 -10.54 -7.97
CA ASN A 907 -33.67 -10.49 -9.44
C ASN A 907 -32.28 -10.80 -10.00
N LYS A 908 -31.41 -11.46 -9.23
CA LYS A 908 -29.98 -11.61 -9.55
C LYS A 908 -29.72 -12.27 -10.91
N GLU A 909 -30.49 -13.29 -11.28
CA GLU A 909 -30.32 -14.01 -12.55
C GLU A 909 -30.58 -13.10 -13.76
N ARG A 910 -31.75 -12.47 -13.79
CA ARG A 910 -32.12 -11.51 -14.84
C ARG A 910 -31.16 -10.32 -14.92
N TRP A 911 -30.69 -9.83 -13.77
CA TRP A 911 -29.65 -8.80 -13.71
C TRP A 911 -28.34 -9.27 -14.33
N LEU A 912 -27.89 -10.46 -13.99
CA LEU A 912 -26.66 -11.03 -14.54
C LEU A 912 -26.74 -11.20 -16.05
N GLU A 913 -27.85 -11.71 -16.58
CA GLU A 913 -28.10 -11.83 -18.02
C GLU A 913 -28.06 -10.46 -18.72
N THR A 914 -28.77 -9.48 -18.16
CA THR A 914 -28.81 -8.11 -18.69
C THR A 914 -27.42 -7.48 -18.75
N VAL A 915 -26.65 -7.57 -17.65
CA VAL A 915 -25.32 -6.98 -17.55
C VAL A 915 -24.32 -7.69 -18.47
N THR A 916 -24.38 -9.02 -18.54
CA THR A 916 -23.49 -9.83 -19.41
C THR A 916 -23.74 -9.52 -20.90
N SER A 917 -25.00 -9.26 -21.29
CA SER A 917 -25.34 -8.88 -22.66
C SER A 917 -24.99 -7.43 -22.97
N ALA A 918 -25.22 -6.50 -22.03
CA ALA A 918 -25.04 -5.07 -22.26
C ALA A 918 -23.57 -4.62 -22.27
N ILE A 919 -22.72 -5.16 -21.39
CA ILE A 919 -21.34 -4.69 -21.22
C ILE A 919 -20.51 -4.78 -22.51
N PRO A 920 -20.44 -5.92 -23.22
CA PRO A 920 -19.63 -6.01 -24.44
C PRO A 920 -20.07 -5.03 -25.52
N GLU A 921 -21.39 -4.87 -25.68
CA GLU A 921 -21.95 -3.94 -26.68
C GLU A 921 -21.65 -2.48 -26.35
N LEU A 922 -21.81 -2.09 -25.08
CA LEU A 922 -21.48 -0.74 -24.62
C LEU A 922 -19.99 -0.42 -24.80
N ILE A 923 -19.12 -1.37 -24.48
CA ILE A 923 -17.66 -1.26 -24.67
C ILE A 923 -17.31 -1.10 -26.15
N ARG A 924 -17.91 -1.90 -27.03
CA ARG A 924 -17.68 -1.85 -28.47
C ARG A 924 -18.09 -0.49 -29.06
N GLN A 925 -19.25 0.01 -28.67
CA GLN A 925 -19.74 1.33 -29.09
C GLN A 925 -18.82 2.47 -28.65
N ASN A 926 -18.20 2.37 -27.47
CA ASN A 926 -17.27 3.38 -26.96
C ASN A 926 -15.80 3.13 -27.33
N ARG A 927 -15.51 2.06 -28.08
CA ARG A 927 -14.17 1.61 -28.48
C ARG A 927 -13.22 1.43 -27.29
N GLY A 928 -13.66 0.65 -26.31
CA GLY A 928 -12.96 0.56 -25.03
C GLY A 928 -13.18 1.84 -24.24
N ARG A 929 -12.11 2.47 -23.74
CA ARG A 929 -12.13 3.74 -22.98
C ARG A 929 -13.14 3.72 -21.81
N THR A 930 -13.27 2.55 -21.18
CA THR A 930 -14.40 2.23 -20.28
C THR A 930 -13.91 1.78 -18.92
N LEU A 931 -14.45 2.39 -17.87
CA LEU A 931 -14.36 1.92 -16.49
C LEU A 931 -15.70 1.27 -16.09
N VAL A 932 -15.67 0.00 -15.69
CA VAL A 932 -16.86 -0.72 -15.18
C VAL A 932 -16.75 -0.87 -13.67
N LEU A 933 -17.71 -0.30 -12.96
CA LEU A 933 -17.78 -0.31 -11.50
C LEU A 933 -18.76 -1.39 -11.01
N PHE A 934 -18.22 -2.28 -10.19
CA PHE A 934 -18.94 -3.36 -9.53
C PHE A 934 -19.07 -3.08 -8.03
N ALA A 935 -20.14 -3.62 -7.44
CA ALA A 935 -20.35 -3.55 -5.98
C ALA A 935 -19.75 -4.74 -5.23
N SER A 936 -19.34 -5.82 -5.92
CA SER A 936 -18.72 -6.98 -5.28
C SER A 936 -17.71 -7.66 -6.21
N TYR A 937 -16.64 -8.23 -5.64
CA TYR A 937 -15.66 -9.03 -6.37
C TYR A 937 -16.28 -10.27 -7.01
N GLN A 938 -17.26 -10.88 -6.33
CA GLN A 938 -17.95 -12.08 -6.83
C GLN A 938 -18.66 -11.79 -8.15
N ASP A 939 -19.42 -10.70 -8.20
CA ASP A 939 -20.16 -10.32 -9.40
C ASP A 939 -19.20 -9.91 -10.53
N MET A 940 -18.15 -9.14 -10.21
CA MET A 940 -17.12 -8.75 -11.17
C MET A 940 -16.44 -9.97 -11.81
N LYS A 941 -16.03 -10.94 -10.99
CA LYS A 941 -15.36 -12.16 -11.47
C LYS A 941 -16.26 -12.95 -12.42
N LEU A 942 -17.50 -13.19 -12.01
CA LEU A 942 -18.48 -13.94 -12.81
C LEU A 942 -18.77 -13.26 -14.16
N ILE A 943 -18.87 -11.93 -14.17
CA ILE A 943 -19.12 -11.16 -15.39
C ILE A 943 -17.86 -11.10 -16.26
N ALA A 944 -16.68 -10.96 -15.67
CA ALA A 944 -15.41 -10.99 -16.39
C ALA A 944 -15.19 -12.33 -17.10
N GLU A 945 -15.49 -13.46 -16.44
CA GLU A 945 -15.39 -14.80 -17.04
C GLU A 945 -16.28 -14.94 -18.29
N ARG A 946 -17.47 -14.31 -18.30
CA ARG A 946 -18.43 -14.38 -19.42
C ARG A 946 -18.16 -13.36 -20.53
N THR A 947 -17.67 -12.17 -20.18
CA THR A 947 -17.52 -11.04 -21.11
C THR A 947 -16.09 -10.86 -21.61
N GLY A 948 -15.09 -11.31 -20.86
CA GLY A 948 -13.67 -11.16 -21.16
C GLY A 948 -13.27 -11.66 -22.56
N PRO A 949 -13.62 -12.91 -22.93
CA PRO A 949 -13.30 -13.44 -24.26
C PRO A 949 -13.90 -12.61 -25.40
N ILE A 950 -15.07 -12.00 -25.19
CA ILE A 950 -15.74 -11.15 -26.20
C ILE A 950 -15.00 -9.80 -26.33
N ILE A 951 -14.66 -9.18 -25.19
CA ILE A 951 -13.94 -7.89 -25.15
C ILE A 951 -12.55 -8.02 -25.78
N GLU A 952 -11.84 -9.11 -25.47
CA GLU A 952 -10.51 -9.38 -26.02
C GLU A 952 -10.55 -9.73 -27.52
N ALA A 953 -11.61 -10.43 -27.97
CA ALA A 953 -11.84 -10.67 -29.40
C ALA A 953 -12.06 -9.36 -30.18
N ASP A 954 -12.71 -8.37 -29.56
CA ASP A 954 -12.83 -7.00 -30.08
C ASP A 954 -11.52 -6.18 -29.98
N ARG A 955 -10.41 -6.80 -29.54
CA ARG A 955 -9.06 -6.22 -29.41
C ARG A 955 -8.94 -5.10 -28.38
N PHE A 956 -9.80 -5.04 -27.36
CA PHE A 956 -9.61 -4.13 -26.23
C PHE A 956 -8.87 -4.82 -25.09
N PRO A 957 -7.74 -4.28 -24.59
CA PRO A 957 -7.10 -4.78 -23.38
C PRO A 957 -8.03 -4.69 -22.18
N LEU A 958 -8.23 -5.81 -21.49
CA LEU A 958 -9.07 -5.91 -20.31
C LEU A 958 -8.22 -6.02 -19.03
N PHE A 959 -8.42 -5.06 -18.14
CA PHE A 959 -7.81 -4.99 -16.82
C PHE A 959 -8.82 -5.35 -15.74
N ILE A 960 -8.51 -6.32 -14.89
CA ILE A 960 -9.42 -6.77 -13.84
C ILE A 960 -8.73 -6.66 -12.49
N GLN A 961 -9.34 -5.90 -11.58
CA GLN A 961 -8.87 -5.81 -10.21
C GLN A 961 -8.89 -7.19 -9.52
N GLN A 962 -7.78 -7.55 -8.88
CA GLN A 962 -7.69 -8.77 -8.07
C GLN A 962 -7.87 -8.47 -6.57
N PRO A 963 -8.55 -9.35 -5.79
CA PRO A 963 -8.66 -9.19 -4.35
C PRO A 963 -7.28 -9.16 -3.68
N GLY A 964 -7.03 -8.12 -2.89
CA GLY A 964 -5.78 -7.97 -2.13
C GLY A 964 -4.57 -7.50 -2.94
N ALA A 965 -4.67 -7.40 -4.27
CA ALA A 965 -3.61 -6.85 -5.10
C ALA A 965 -3.59 -5.31 -5.06
N PRO A 966 -2.41 -4.67 -5.05
CA PRO A 966 -2.28 -3.22 -5.19
C PRO A 966 -2.91 -2.73 -6.50
N THR A 967 -3.65 -1.62 -6.47
CA THR A 967 -4.32 -1.07 -7.66
C THR A 967 -3.45 -0.10 -8.47
N THR A 968 -2.29 0.31 -7.95
CA THR A 968 -1.42 1.32 -8.57
C THR A 968 -0.97 0.89 -9.96
N ALA A 969 -0.38 -0.31 -10.08
CA ALA A 969 0.08 -0.84 -11.36
C ALA A 969 -1.07 -0.96 -12.38
N LEU A 970 -2.24 -1.42 -11.93
CA LEU A 970 -3.43 -1.53 -12.78
C LEU A 970 -3.91 -0.15 -13.28
N CYS A 971 -3.85 0.88 -12.45
CA CYS A 971 -4.19 2.25 -12.86
C CYS A 971 -3.17 2.83 -13.85
N ASP A 972 -1.89 2.50 -13.68
CA ASP A 972 -0.82 3.01 -14.55
C ASP A 972 -0.86 2.34 -15.93
N GLU A 973 -1.12 1.04 -15.99
CA GLU A 973 -1.47 0.34 -17.25
C GLU A 973 -2.73 0.95 -17.87
N PHE A 974 -3.77 1.12 -17.04
CA PHE A 974 -4.94 1.98 -17.21
C PHE A 974 -4.70 3.16 -18.14
N ARG A 975 -3.89 4.08 -17.61
CA ARG A 975 -3.58 5.38 -18.21
C ARG A 975 -2.77 5.27 -19.50
N SER A 976 -1.93 4.25 -19.61
CA SER A 976 -0.99 4.11 -20.73
C SER A 976 -1.65 3.64 -22.02
N ILE A 977 -2.79 2.95 -21.93
CA ILE A 977 -3.47 2.37 -23.08
C ILE A 977 -4.83 3.03 -23.24
N ARG A 978 -4.92 3.92 -24.23
CA ARG A 978 -6.12 4.71 -24.52
C ARG A 978 -7.36 3.85 -24.75
N GLU A 979 -7.28 2.84 -25.63
CA GLU A 979 -8.43 2.01 -26.02
C GLU A 979 -8.50 0.74 -25.18
N SER A 980 -8.71 0.91 -23.87
CA SER A 980 -8.73 -0.21 -22.92
C SER A 980 -9.96 -0.21 -22.01
N VAL A 981 -10.14 -1.30 -21.27
CA VAL A 981 -11.25 -1.53 -20.36
C VAL A 981 -10.74 -1.91 -19.00
N LEU A 982 -11.31 -1.34 -17.95
CA LEU A 982 -10.95 -1.62 -16.57
C LEU A 982 -12.18 -2.00 -15.74
N PHE A 983 -12.12 -3.16 -15.11
CA PHE A 983 -13.12 -3.66 -14.16
C PHE A 983 -12.61 -3.44 -12.74
N GLY A 984 -13.38 -2.69 -11.95
CA GLY A 984 -13.01 -2.32 -10.59
C GLY A 984 -14.16 -2.44 -9.59
N VAL A 985 -13.80 -2.70 -8.33
CA VAL A 985 -14.70 -2.63 -7.17
C VAL A 985 -14.30 -1.46 -6.27
N ASP A 986 -14.72 -1.46 -5.00
CA ASP A 986 -14.62 -0.38 -4.00
C ASP A 986 -13.43 0.59 -4.12
N THR A 987 -12.21 0.14 -4.36
CA THR A 987 -11.04 1.05 -4.50
C THR A 987 -11.13 1.96 -5.72
N PHE A 988 -11.80 1.56 -6.79
CA PHE A 988 -11.96 2.37 -8.01
C PHE A 988 -13.09 3.41 -7.90
N TRP A 989 -13.88 3.35 -6.82
CA TRP A 989 -14.88 4.38 -6.50
C TRP A 989 -14.25 5.64 -5.89
N TYR A 990 -13.00 5.57 -5.42
CA TYR A 990 -12.34 6.63 -4.66
C TYR A 990 -10.89 6.86 -5.12
N GLY A 991 -10.37 8.09 -4.93
CA GLY A 991 -8.92 8.33 -4.97
C GLY A 991 -8.17 8.11 -6.30
N ILE A 992 -8.84 7.74 -7.39
CA ILE A 992 -8.24 7.60 -8.72
C ILE A 992 -8.73 8.68 -9.68
N ASP A 993 -7.82 9.10 -10.57
CA ASP A 993 -8.04 10.11 -11.59
C ASP A 993 -7.54 9.60 -12.95
N PHE A 994 -8.41 9.68 -13.95
CA PHE A 994 -8.18 9.34 -15.35
C PHE A 994 -8.68 10.51 -16.19
N LYS A 995 -7.76 11.27 -16.79
CA LYS A 995 -8.07 12.46 -17.58
C LYS A 995 -8.01 12.15 -19.07
N GLY A 996 -8.79 12.89 -19.84
CA GLY A 996 -8.74 12.88 -21.29
C GLY A 996 -9.37 11.63 -21.92
N GLU A 997 -8.86 11.26 -23.10
CA GLU A 997 -9.54 10.34 -24.01
C GLU A 997 -9.42 8.85 -23.60
N THR A 998 -8.72 8.53 -22.51
CA THR A 998 -8.60 7.17 -21.98
C THR A 998 -9.86 6.72 -21.24
N LEU A 999 -10.65 7.66 -20.69
CA LEU A 999 -11.91 7.35 -20.01
C LEU A 999 -13.04 8.24 -20.51
N THR A 1000 -13.88 7.72 -21.41
CA THR A 1000 -15.07 8.42 -21.93
C THR A 1000 -16.37 7.68 -21.58
N GLN A 1001 -16.29 6.55 -20.89
CA GLN A 1001 -17.45 5.83 -20.40
C GLN A 1001 -17.24 5.25 -19.01
N VAL A 1002 -18.20 5.50 -18.12
CA VAL A 1002 -18.30 4.79 -16.84
C VAL A 1002 -19.56 3.94 -16.85
N ILE A 1003 -19.44 2.65 -16.57
CA ILE A 1003 -20.58 1.74 -16.44
C ILE A 1003 -20.76 1.39 -14.97
N ILE A 1004 -21.91 1.74 -14.39
CA ILE A 1004 -22.28 1.37 -13.03
C ILE A 1004 -23.28 0.21 -13.11
N THR A 1005 -22.83 -0.97 -12.68
CA THR A 1005 -23.60 -2.21 -12.84
C THR A 1005 -24.80 -2.30 -11.89
N ARG A 1006 -24.74 -1.63 -10.73
CA ARG A 1006 -25.82 -1.57 -9.72
C ARG A 1006 -25.64 -0.39 -8.77
N VAL A 1007 -26.74 0.09 -8.19
CA VAL A 1007 -26.69 1.10 -7.12
C VAL A 1007 -25.90 0.53 -5.92
N PRO A 1008 -24.89 1.25 -5.41
CA PRO A 1008 -23.93 0.70 -4.46
C PRO A 1008 -24.43 0.79 -3.00
N TYR A 1009 -25.61 0.25 -2.73
CA TYR A 1009 -26.16 0.16 -1.37
C TYR A 1009 -25.21 -0.57 -0.41
N PRO A 1010 -25.13 -0.15 0.87
CA PRO A 1010 -24.43 -0.92 1.89
C PRO A 1010 -24.91 -2.37 1.93
N PRO A 1011 -24.02 -3.36 2.14
CA PRO A 1011 -24.42 -4.76 2.18
C PRO A 1011 -25.47 -5.03 3.29
N PRO A 1012 -26.51 -5.84 3.05
CA PRO A 1012 -27.53 -6.13 4.07
C PRO A 1012 -26.99 -6.80 5.34
N ARG A 1013 -25.85 -7.50 5.22
CA ARG A 1013 -25.15 -8.17 6.33
C ARG A 1013 -24.00 -7.33 6.90
N ASP A 1014 -23.89 -6.06 6.53
CA ASP A 1014 -22.92 -5.15 7.11
C ASP A 1014 -23.18 -5.03 8.63
N PRO A 1015 -22.19 -5.38 9.48
CA PRO A 1015 -22.30 -5.28 10.93
C PRO A 1015 -22.77 -3.91 11.43
N VAL A 1016 -22.17 -2.85 10.89
CA VAL A 1016 -22.45 -1.47 11.31
C VAL A 1016 -23.88 -1.09 10.93
N GLN A 1017 -24.34 -1.46 9.74
CA GLN A 1017 -25.72 -1.18 9.31
C GLN A 1017 -26.73 -1.97 10.15
N ALA A 1018 -26.43 -3.23 10.47
CA ALA A 1018 -27.27 -4.03 11.36
C ALA A 1018 -27.37 -3.42 12.76
N ALA A 1019 -26.28 -2.85 13.30
CA ALA A 1019 -26.29 -2.15 14.57
C ALA A 1019 -27.05 -0.81 14.50
N ARG A 1020 -26.80 0.00 13.46
CA ARG A 1020 -27.51 1.27 13.22
C ARG A 1020 -29.02 1.08 13.20
N LYS A 1021 -29.51 0.03 12.53
CA LYS A 1021 -30.94 -0.28 12.45
C LYS A 1021 -31.61 -0.49 13.82
N LYS A 1022 -30.82 -0.85 14.85
CA LYS A 1022 -31.32 -1.08 16.21
C LYS A 1022 -31.29 0.17 17.07
N ILE A 1023 -30.23 0.98 16.93
CA ILE A 1023 -30.01 2.15 17.81
C ILE A 1023 -30.65 3.42 17.24
N LEU A 1024 -30.85 3.49 15.92
CA LEU A 1024 -31.45 4.65 15.27
C LEU A 1024 -32.96 4.43 15.07
N PRO A 1025 -33.77 5.49 15.20
CA PRO A 1025 -35.15 5.48 14.72
C PRO A 1025 -35.23 5.05 13.26
N ALA A 1026 -36.27 4.31 12.89
CA ALA A 1026 -36.40 3.73 11.55
C ALA A 1026 -36.23 4.76 10.42
N ARG A 1027 -36.78 5.98 10.59
CA ARG A 1027 -36.65 7.08 9.64
C ARG A 1027 -35.19 7.52 9.46
N GLU A 1028 -34.46 7.71 10.55
CA GLU A 1028 -33.05 8.13 10.52
C GLU A 1028 -32.16 7.04 9.94
N PHE A 1029 -32.39 5.77 10.29
CA PHE A 1029 -31.68 4.64 9.70
C PHE A 1029 -31.82 4.64 8.17
N TRP A 1030 -33.04 4.75 7.63
CA TRP A 1030 -33.25 4.75 6.19
C TRP A 1030 -32.64 5.96 5.50
N GLN A 1031 -32.79 7.16 6.09
CA GLN A 1031 -32.11 8.36 5.58
C GLN A 1031 -30.59 8.15 5.51
N ARG A 1032 -30.01 7.54 6.55
CA ARG A 1032 -28.58 7.25 6.62
C ARG A 1032 -28.15 6.20 5.59
N TYR A 1033 -28.94 5.14 5.43
CA TYR A 1033 -28.67 4.08 4.45
C TYR A 1033 -28.71 4.60 3.00
N TYR A 1034 -29.66 5.50 2.69
CA TYR A 1034 -29.76 6.15 1.39
C TYR A 1034 -28.64 7.18 1.17
N TYR A 1035 -28.27 7.94 2.20
CA TYR A 1035 -27.13 8.85 2.17
C TYR A 1035 -25.84 8.12 1.77
N ASP A 1036 -25.51 7.00 2.44
CA ASP A 1036 -24.28 6.24 2.18
C ASP A 1036 -24.23 5.75 0.70
N ALA A 1037 -25.39 5.35 0.14
CA ALA A 1037 -25.50 4.91 -1.26
C ALA A 1037 -25.39 6.07 -2.27
N ASP A 1038 -26.05 7.20 -2.01
CA ASP A 1038 -26.05 8.39 -2.86
C ASP A 1038 -24.65 9.03 -2.96
N ILE A 1039 -23.96 9.19 -1.83
CA ILE A 1039 -22.58 9.71 -1.80
C ILE A 1039 -21.66 8.84 -2.67
N LYS A 1040 -21.71 7.51 -2.48
CA LYS A 1040 -20.90 6.58 -3.28
C LYS A 1040 -21.29 6.61 -4.75
N MET A 1041 -22.58 6.71 -5.08
CA MET A 1041 -23.07 6.82 -6.45
C MET A 1041 -22.51 8.07 -7.16
N ARG A 1042 -22.62 9.24 -6.53
CA ARG A 1042 -22.09 10.50 -7.08
C ARG A 1042 -20.58 10.47 -7.26
N GLN A 1043 -19.84 9.78 -6.40
CA GLN A 1043 -18.40 9.58 -6.56
C GLN A 1043 -18.04 8.66 -7.72
N GLY A 1044 -18.85 7.64 -7.99
CA GLY A 1044 -18.74 6.80 -9.19
C GLY A 1044 -19.00 7.61 -10.47
N ILE A 1045 -20.07 8.41 -10.49
CA ILE A 1045 -20.41 9.32 -11.60
C ILE A 1045 -19.27 10.33 -11.85
N GLY A 1046 -18.76 10.94 -10.77
CA GLY A 1046 -17.65 11.89 -10.82
C GLY A 1046 -16.29 11.29 -11.20
N ARG A 1047 -16.20 10.00 -11.57
CA ARG A 1047 -14.99 9.44 -12.17
C ARG A 1047 -14.80 9.86 -13.63
N LEU A 1048 -15.88 10.18 -14.33
CA LEU A 1048 -15.84 10.48 -15.76
C LEU A 1048 -15.23 11.87 -16.06
N ILE A 1049 -15.66 12.91 -15.35
CA ILE A 1049 -15.27 14.29 -15.65
C ILE A 1049 -14.30 14.82 -14.58
N ARG A 1050 -13.06 15.07 -15.00
CA ARG A 1050 -11.91 15.47 -14.18
C ARG A 1050 -11.14 16.66 -14.74
N SER A 1051 -11.33 16.98 -16.02
CA SER A 1051 -10.77 18.10 -16.75
C SER A 1051 -11.83 18.81 -17.61
N ASP A 1052 -11.51 20.01 -18.09
CA ASP A 1052 -12.33 20.79 -19.02
C ASP A 1052 -12.42 20.14 -20.42
N THR A 1053 -11.48 19.26 -20.75
CA THR A 1053 -11.46 18.52 -22.01
C THR A 1053 -12.22 17.19 -21.94
N ASP A 1054 -12.59 16.73 -20.74
CA ASP A 1054 -13.27 15.45 -20.59
C ASP A 1054 -14.71 15.54 -21.10
N TYR A 1055 -15.18 14.43 -21.65
CA TYR A 1055 -16.55 14.26 -22.12
C TYR A 1055 -16.88 12.76 -22.11
N GLY A 1056 -18.17 12.42 -22.09
CA GLY A 1056 -18.56 11.03 -22.22
C GLY A 1056 -19.93 10.71 -21.66
N ARG A 1057 -20.15 9.44 -21.35
CA ARG A 1057 -21.40 8.95 -20.80
C ARG A 1057 -21.21 8.09 -19.55
N VAL A 1058 -22.10 8.25 -18.58
CA VAL A 1058 -22.25 7.33 -17.45
C VAL A 1058 -23.48 6.47 -17.70
N VAL A 1059 -23.28 5.16 -17.83
CA VAL A 1059 -24.35 4.20 -18.08
C VAL A 1059 -24.65 3.44 -16.79
N ILE A 1060 -25.90 3.51 -16.33
CA ILE A 1060 -26.35 2.84 -15.10
C ILE A 1060 -27.27 1.68 -15.48
N LEU A 1061 -26.84 0.46 -15.18
CA LEU A 1061 -27.57 -0.77 -15.54
C LEU A 1061 -28.59 -1.21 -14.48
N ASP A 1062 -29.00 -0.30 -13.60
CA ASP A 1062 -29.95 -0.55 -12.50
C ASP A 1062 -31.03 0.53 -12.44
N ASN A 1063 -32.25 0.14 -12.81
CA ASN A 1063 -33.40 1.06 -12.94
C ASN A 1063 -33.96 1.56 -11.60
N ARG A 1064 -33.38 1.15 -10.47
CA ARG A 1064 -33.71 1.71 -9.15
C ARG A 1064 -33.17 3.12 -8.97
N TRP A 1065 -32.10 3.48 -9.67
CA TRP A 1065 -31.64 4.86 -9.70
C TRP A 1065 -32.65 5.68 -10.50
N ARG A 1066 -33.18 6.73 -9.88
CA ARG A 1066 -34.01 7.73 -10.56
C ARG A 1066 -33.21 9.02 -10.49
N ALA A 1067 -32.86 9.55 -11.66
CA ALA A 1067 -32.09 10.79 -11.79
C ALA A 1067 -32.83 11.98 -11.18
#